data_AF-A0A158Q5Q9-F1
#
_entry.id   AF-A0A158Q5Q9-F1
#
_cell.length_a   1.000
_cell.length_b   1.000
_cell.length_c   1.000
_cell.angle_alpha   90.00
_cell.angle_beta   90.00
_cell.angle_gamma   90.00
#
_symmetry.space_group_name_H-M   'P 1'
#
loop_
_entity.id
_entity.type
_entity.pdbx_description
1 polymer ?
#
loop_
_entity_poly.entity_id
_entity_poly.type
_entity_poly.pdbx_seq_one_letter_code
_entity_poly.pdbx_strand_id
1 'polypeptide(L)'
;MIYFRCFYGTRKVTTTFGVLRGDSVNPGIDELPPVSQFLGVPYGVAPLGLYRFNMAISAAKWTHLPKNASNLSPVCMQSGIPEIAEAKALTATSAQRYDHLHRLLMKLRPQSEDCLYMNLFVPERIESKNNRLPVLVIVHGDEYGWNSGNHYNGTTLASFGQIIVVTLNYRLGVFGFLGRCESDSCSGNAGLSDIVAALKMLSNTLPAFGGDPSLITILGWGSGASLVSLLMASPITQPNNRLFRRAILLDGSALAPWAINKNPQPIFLQLAEHLKRKSVDQVLRCVQEQSAENVTFASRKILQPTFLSVFAPIIDGQVIPNKPEILFGAQFGTLFRNIDLLVGMSSNPAHYLIPNDDLKNGVDKEKRLKIFRTLVRNLYEYHRKEILAAMINEYTDWDNPKEHPKAMRNGVLSALSDVLFTVPTIETARYHSLDETKHISNTFMFVFAHETKHLMNEVPNSGIRGSLSGDHIPYILGYPLNTGKNALYYGFNPEDREISRVMMHYVSNFVKSGDPSKPIPLSTETKVAERFYSTAWPQFNQATREAYLEITNRPLVKNYYRNAQVGFWYGFIPQLHSTGKNDLLIPEEHNFLPNHFKKETFFGVVRPYASYANDPFPPPPPPPTPIPESLQKLTTLLAAQNSTILSVTVAVGCGLLFLNICIGYGLYRQAMMNFFFSQEPLLSSNKALIGSLRPGISPTCPKHGRAAIAIARGRVNSVGSIGMPNVGLTLEEIQV
;
A
#
# COMPACT_ATOMS: atom_id res chain seq x y z
N MET A 1 35.75 15.27 20.51
CA MET A 1 36.28 14.88 19.18
C MET A 1 35.71 15.82 18.14
N ILE A 2 36.53 16.73 17.61
CA ILE A 2 36.16 17.57 16.47
C ILE A 2 36.35 16.70 15.23
N TYR A 3 35.25 16.28 14.60
CA TYR A 3 35.31 15.54 13.33
C TYR A 3 35.82 16.51 12.25
N PHE A 4 37.08 16.38 11.84
CA PHE A 4 37.53 16.95 10.58
C PHE A 4 36.79 16.23 9.45
N ARG A 5 35.68 16.80 9.00
CA ARG A 5 35.22 16.52 7.63
C ARG A 5 36.31 17.07 6.72
N CYS A 6 37.06 16.21 6.04
CA CYS A 6 37.96 16.64 4.98
C CYS A 6 37.10 17.23 3.85
N PHE A 7 36.87 18.54 3.91
CA PHE A 7 36.19 19.28 2.83
C PHE A 7 37.18 19.37 1.67
N TYR A 8 36.91 18.64 0.59
CA TYR A 8 37.74 18.68 -0.63
C TYR A 8 37.50 19.94 -1.48
N GLY A 9 36.52 20.75 -1.10
CA GLY A 9 36.25 22.06 -1.71
C GLY A 9 34.77 22.39 -1.77
N THR A 10 34.47 23.67 -1.94
CA THR A 10 33.12 24.15 -2.23
C THR A 10 32.78 23.87 -3.70
N ARG A 11 31.59 23.32 -3.98
CA ARG A 11 31.05 23.15 -5.33
C ARG A 11 29.94 24.16 -5.58
N LYS A 12 29.97 24.84 -6.73
CA LYS A 12 28.87 25.71 -7.19
C LYS A 12 28.21 25.10 -8.43
N VAL A 13 26.89 25.08 -8.44
CA VAL A 13 26.08 24.59 -9.57
C VAL A 13 25.01 25.61 -9.88
N THR A 14 24.94 26.07 -11.13
CA THR A 14 23.91 27.00 -11.60
C THR A 14 22.71 26.21 -12.09
N THR A 15 21.57 26.39 -11.44
CA THR A 15 20.29 25.75 -11.80
C THR A 15 19.31 26.77 -12.37
N THR A 16 18.17 26.31 -12.87
CA THR A 16 17.04 27.14 -13.33
C THR A 16 16.42 28.02 -12.23
N PHE A 17 16.67 27.70 -10.95
CA PHE A 17 16.22 28.47 -9.79
C PHE A 17 17.28 29.43 -9.25
N GLY A 18 18.55 29.28 -9.65
CA GLY A 18 19.68 30.07 -9.17
C GLY A 18 20.89 29.21 -8.85
N VAL A 19 21.94 29.82 -8.27
CA VAL A 19 23.19 29.13 -7.96
C VAL A 19 23.10 28.45 -6.59
N LEU A 20 23.43 27.16 -6.54
CA LEU A 20 23.58 26.39 -5.31
C LEU A 20 25.06 26.23 -4.96
N ARG A 21 25.40 26.41 -3.69
CA ARG A 21 26.73 26.19 -3.13
C ARG A 21 26.68 25.00 -2.18
N GLY A 22 27.36 23.91 -2.52
CA GLY A 22 27.49 22.71 -1.71
C GLY A 22 28.96 22.35 -1.46
N ASP A 23 29.20 21.13 -1.00
CA ASP A 23 30.52 20.66 -0.56
C ASP A 23 30.91 19.34 -1.22
N SER A 24 32.19 19.17 -1.55
CA SER A 24 32.74 17.88 -1.97
C SER A 24 33.19 17.06 -0.76
N VAL A 25 32.72 15.82 -0.68
CA VAL A 25 32.93 14.90 0.45
C VAL A 25 33.41 13.54 -0.06
N ASN A 26 34.42 12.98 0.61
CA ASN A 26 34.88 11.61 0.36
C ASN A 26 33.96 10.62 1.12
N PRO A 27 33.48 9.54 0.47
CA PRO A 27 32.66 8.49 1.12
C PRO A 27 33.36 7.79 2.30
N GLY A 28 34.69 7.89 2.41
CA GLY A 28 35.49 7.20 3.45
C GLY A 28 35.81 5.75 3.10
N ILE A 29 35.74 5.40 1.81
CA ILE A 29 36.05 4.09 1.26
C ILE A 29 36.99 4.36 0.09
N ASP A 30 38.24 3.89 0.16
CA ASP A 30 39.35 4.34 -0.71
C ASP A 30 39.09 4.12 -2.21
N GLU A 31 38.30 3.12 -2.56
CA GLU A 31 37.95 2.77 -3.94
C GLU A 31 36.86 3.67 -4.55
N LEU A 32 36.16 4.47 -3.74
CA LEU A 32 34.97 5.20 -4.15
C LEU A 32 35.28 6.69 -4.40
N PRO A 33 34.87 7.25 -5.56
CA PRO A 33 35.14 8.65 -5.87
C PRO A 33 34.41 9.63 -4.91
N PRO A 34 34.85 10.89 -4.87
CA PRO A 34 34.16 11.92 -4.10
C PRO A 34 32.71 12.17 -4.57
N VAL A 35 31.91 12.76 -3.68
CA VAL A 35 30.51 13.13 -3.94
C VAL A 35 30.30 14.60 -3.59
N SER A 36 29.67 15.34 -4.48
CA SER A 36 29.18 16.69 -4.18
C SER A 36 27.84 16.62 -3.45
N GLN A 37 27.80 17.13 -2.22
CA GLN A 37 26.61 17.21 -1.39
C GLN A 37 25.99 18.61 -1.45
N PHE A 38 24.67 18.67 -1.65
CA PHE A 38 23.86 19.88 -1.54
C PHE A 38 22.75 19.59 -0.55
N LEU A 39 22.91 20.06 0.69
CA LEU A 39 22.01 19.83 1.81
C LEU A 39 21.09 21.04 2.01
N GLY A 40 19.81 20.80 2.34
CA GLY A 40 18.86 21.88 2.62
C GLY A 40 18.49 22.72 1.40
N VAL A 41 18.32 22.09 0.23
CA VAL A 41 17.83 22.75 -0.98
C VAL A 41 16.31 22.91 -0.89
N PRO A 42 15.77 24.14 -0.85
CA PRO A 42 14.32 24.35 -0.74
C PRO A 42 13.63 23.95 -2.03
N TYR A 43 12.53 23.20 -1.92
CA TYR A 43 11.67 22.88 -3.05
C TYR A 43 10.26 23.43 -2.95
N GLY A 44 9.81 23.76 -1.74
CA GLY A 44 8.52 24.40 -1.50
C GLY A 44 8.65 25.71 -0.74
N VAL A 45 7.64 26.57 -0.88
CA VAL A 45 7.44 27.70 0.04
C VAL A 45 7.06 27.16 1.41
N ALA A 46 7.57 27.79 2.48
CA ALA A 46 7.22 27.45 3.85
C ALA A 46 5.68 27.38 4.01
N PRO A 47 5.09 26.21 4.35
CA PRO A 47 3.66 26.01 4.49
C PRO A 47 3.18 26.61 5.82
N LEU A 48 3.20 27.93 5.94
CA LEU A 48 2.85 28.68 7.14
C LEU A 48 1.52 29.42 6.96
N GLY A 49 0.85 29.70 8.08
CA GLY A 49 -0.41 30.46 8.10
C GLY A 49 -1.47 29.84 7.19
N LEU A 50 -1.93 30.60 6.20
CA LEU A 50 -2.95 30.15 5.25
C LEU A 50 -2.50 28.96 4.37
N TYR A 51 -1.19 28.69 4.28
CA TYR A 51 -0.65 27.58 3.50
C TYR A 51 -0.48 26.27 4.29
N ARG A 52 -0.64 26.27 5.63
CA ARG A 52 -0.33 25.16 6.53
C ARG A 52 -0.92 23.79 6.14
N PHE A 53 -2.09 23.78 5.51
CA PHE A 53 -2.80 22.56 5.09
C PHE A 53 -3.15 22.52 3.59
N ASN A 54 -2.58 23.45 2.81
CA ASN A 54 -2.78 23.48 1.37
C ASN A 54 -1.73 22.63 0.67
N MET A 55 -1.98 22.35 -0.61
CA MET A 55 -0.99 21.74 -1.50
C MET A 55 0.29 22.59 -1.54
N ALA A 56 1.45 21.93 -1.70
CA ALA A 56 2.73 22.63 -1.77
C ALA A 56 2.79 23.59 -2.96
N ILE A 57 3.35 24.76 -2.71
CA ILE A 57 3.70 25.74 -3.74
C ILE A 57 5.20 25.66 -3.98
N SER A 58 5.60 25.62 -5.26
CA SER A 58 7.01 25.57 -5.66
C SER A 58 7.80 26.74 -5.07
N ALA A 59 9.04 26.48 -4.64
CA ALA A 59 9.91 27.51 -4.09
C ALA A 59 10.16 28.67 -5.07
N ALA A 60 10.33 29.87 -4.53
CA ALA A 60 10.77 31.02 -5.31
C ALA A 60 12.22 30.85 -5.79
N LYS A 61 12.54 31.42 -6.96
CA LYS A 61 13.91 31.44 -7.48
C LYS A 61 14.81 32.33 -6.61
N TRP A 62 16.05 31.91 -6.38
CA TRP A 62 17.10 32.65 -5.69
C TRP A 62 18.09 33.25 -6.70
N THR A 63 17.68 34.36 -7.33
CA THR A 63 18.43 34.99 -8.42
C THR A 63 19.55 35.93 -7.96
N HIS A 64 19.44 36.53 -6.77
CA HIS A 64 20.34 37.61 -6.34
C HIS A 64 21.61 37.12 -5.63
N LEU A 65 21.53 36.00 -4.91
CA LEU A 65 22.66 35.44 -4.16
C LEU A 65 22.67 33.90 -4.27
N PRO A 66 23.85 33.27 -4.34
CA PRO A 66 23.94 31.81 -4.26
C PRO A 66 23.32 31.29 -2.97
N LYS A 67 22.45 30.28 -3.07
CA LYS A 67 21.86 29.59 -1.92
C LYS A 67 22.93 28.67 -1.31
N ASN A 68 23.25 28.89 -0.05
CA ASN A 68 24.13 28.02 0.71
C ASN A 68 23.40 26.70 1.04
N ALA A 69 23.89 25.59 0.51
CA ALA A 69 23.36 24.25 0.64
C ALA A 69 24.41 23.31 1.26
N SER A 70 25.12 23.79 2.29
CA SER A 70 26.11 23.00 3.05
C SER A 70 25.55 22.38 4.34
N ASN A 71 24.35 22.79 4.77
CA ASN A 71 23.75 22.39 6.05
C ASN A 71 22.37 21.78 5.83
N LEU A 72 22.03 20.80 6.67
CA LEU A 72 20.68 20.24 6.71
C LEU A 72 19.68 21.31 7.16
N SER A 73 18.48 21.27 6.58
CA SER A 73 17.35 22.09 7.02
C SER A 73 16.77 21.55 8.35
N PRO A 74 15.89 22.31 9.03
CA PRO A 74 15.01 21.73 10.03
C PRO A 74 14.19 20.56 9.46
N VAL A 75 13.83 19.61 10.34
CA VAL A 75 12.87 18.54 9.99
C VAL A 75 11.44 19.06 10.12
N CYS A 76 10.49 18.40 9.47
CA CYS A 76 9.07 18.74 9.65
C CYS A 76 8.60 18.49 11.07
N MET A 77 7.51 19.15 11.48
CA MET A 77 6.88 18.94 12.78
C MET A 77 6.55 17.46 13.01
N GLN A 78 7.03 16.91 14.12
CA GLN A 78 6.95 15.48 14.43
C GLN A 78 5.75 15.21 15.34
N SER A 79 4.55 15.08 14.78
CA SER A 79 3.33 14.96 15.58
C SER A 79 3.11 13.57 16.19
N GLY A 80 3.79 12.54 15.68
CA GLY A 80 3.59 11.13 16.07
C GLY A 80 4.81 10.42 16.63
N ILE A 81 5.78 11.12 17.23
CA ILE A 81 6.93 10.46 17.89
C ILE A 81 6.39 9.50 18.98
N PRO A 82 6.80 8.21 18.98
CA PRO A 82 6.43 7.26 20.02
C PRO A 82 6.91 7.65 21.42
N GLU A 83 6.41 6.96 22.45
CA GLU A 83 6.85 7.18 23.84
C GLU A 83 8.37 7.00 23.98
N ILE A 84 9.01 7.94 24.66
CA ILE A 84 10.48 8.01 24.81
C ILE A 84 10.95 7.57 26.19
N ALA A 85 10.05 7.51 27.17
CA ALA A 85 10.35 6.95 28.49
C ALA A 85 10.46 5.43 28.37
N GLU A 86 11.67 4.88 28.53
CA GLU A 86 12.01 3.47 28.29
C GLU A 86 11.00 2.51 28.89
N ALA A 87 10.71 2.63 30.20
CA ALA A 87 9.80 1.75 30.92
C ALA A 87 8.40 1.71 30.31
N LYS A 88 7.91 2.83 29.75
CA LYS A 88 6.61 2.86 29.06
C LYS A 88 6.76 2.40 27.61
N ALA A 89 7.81 2.80 26.92
CA ALA A 89 8.07 2.45 25.52
C ALA A 89 8.14 0.92 25.35
N LEU A 90 8.90 0.22 26.21
CA LEU A 90 9.08 -1.23 26.14
C LEU A 90 7.79 -2.03 26.42
N THR A 91 6.77 -1.42 27.02
CA THR A 91 5.44 -2.04 27.19
C THR A 91 4.59 -1.97 25.92
N ALA A 92 4.97 -1.15 24.95
CA ALA A 92 4.23 -0.90 23.72
C ALA A 92 5.00 -1.27 22.43
N THR A 93 6.34 -1.33 22.47
CA THR A 93 7.18 -1.62 21.30
C THR A 93 8.39 -2.49 21.67
N SER A 94 9.15 -2.90 20.65
CA SER A 94 10.37 -3.70 20.80
C SER A 94 11.55 -2.87 21.28
N ALA A 95 12.51 -3.49 21.99
CA ALA A 95 13.74 -2.81 22.40
C ALA A 95 14.53 -2.25 21.21
N GLN A 96 14.59 -2.99 20.10
CA GLN A 96 15.27 -2.55 18.88
C GLN A 96 14.65 -1.26 18.32
N ARG A 97 13.31 -1.19 18.28
CA ARG A 97 12.59 0.01 17.83
C ARG A 97 12.87 1.19 18.76
N TYR A 98 12.80 0.96 20.07
CA TYR A 98 13.12 1.97 21.08
C TYR A 98 14.53 2.52 20.91
N ASP A 99 15.54 1.65 20.81
CA ASP A 99 16.94 2.06 20.67
C ASP A 99 17.20 2.79 19.34
N HIS A 100 16.61 2.32 18.23
CA HIS A 100 16.67 3.03 16.95
C HIS A 100 16.08 4.44 17.05
N LEU A 101 14.89 4.56 17.64
CA LEU A 101 14.24 5.86 17.87
C LEU A 101 15.12 6.76 18.74
N HIS A 102 15.66 6.24 19.84
CA HIS A 102 16.49 6.98 20.78
C HIS A 102 17.73 7.58 20.09
N ARG A 103 18.42 6.79 19.25
CA ARG A 103 19.55 7.25 18.42
C ARG A 103 19.14 8.32 17.41
N LEU A 104 17.93 8.23 16.88
CA LEU A 104 17.41 9.13 15.86
C LEU A 104 16.91 10.48 16.42
N LEU A 105 16.48 10.54 17.69
CA LEU A 105 15.89 11.74 18.32
C LEU A 105 16.73 13.02 18.17
N MET A 106 18.06 12.92 18.21
CA MET A 106 18.93 14.08 18.04
C MET A 106 18.93 14.62 16.61
N LYS A 107 18.72 13.74 15.61
CA LYS A 107 18.64 14.12 14.19
C LYS A 107 17.25 14.60 13.78
N LEU A 108 16.25 14.44 14.64
CA LEU A 108 14.91 15.01 14.50
C LEU A 108 14.78 16.41 15.14
N ARG A 109 15.90 17.10 15.36
CA ARG A 109 15.97 18.49 15.85
C ARG A 109 16.92 19.32 14.96
N PRO A 110 16.63 20.62 14.72
CA PRO A 110 15.40 21.36 15.09
C PRO A 110 14.20 20.99 14.22
N GLN A 111 12.98 21.15 14.74
CA GLN A 111 11.72 20.98 14.01
C GLN A 111 11.19 22.33 13.55
N SER A 112 10.56 22.38 12.38
CA SER A 112 9.90 23.57 11.85
C SER A 112 8.77 23.16 10.89
N GLU A 113 7.80 24.04 10.69
CA GLU A 113 6.86 23.92 9.56
C GLU A 113 7.53 24.32 8.23
N ASP A 114 8.52 25.22 8.28
CA ASP A 114 9.42 25.47 7.13
C ASP A 114 10.40 24.31 7.00
N CYS A 115 9.93 23.23 6.36
CA CYS A 115 10.65 21.97 6.25
C CYS A 115 10.66 21.37 4.84
N LEU A 116 10.14 22.07 3.82
CA LEU A 116 10.06 21.58 2.44
C LEU A 116 11.40 21.71 1.70
N TYR A 117 12.36 20.91 2.18
CA TYR A 117 13.74 20.87 1.72
C TYR A 117 14.16 19.45 1.34
N MET A 118 15.11 19.36 0.42
CA MET A 118 15.74 18.13 -0.04
C MET A 118 17.26 18.22 0.00
N ASN A 119 17.91 17.07 -0.01
CA ASN A 119 19.36 16.92 -0.04
C ASN A 119 19.75 16.11 -1.27
N LEU A 120 20.77 16.55 -2.01
CA LEU A 120 21.27 15.87 -3.20
C LEU A 120 22.70 15.40 -2.97
N PHE A 121 22.96 14.15 -3.34
CA PHE A 121 24.26 13.49 -3.31
C PHE A 121 24.63 13.16 -4.76
N VAL A 122 25.53 13.95 -5.34
CA VAL A 122 25.90 13.88 -6.77
C VAL A 122 27.31 13.30 -6.88
N PRO A 123 27.48 12.09 -7.41
CA PRO A 123 28.80 11.48 -7.50
C PRO A 123 29.68 12.22 -8.51
N GLU A 124 30.99 12.26 -8.23
CA GLU A 124 31.96 12.60 -9.26
C GLU A 124 31.96 11.49 -10.32
N ARG A 125 31.89 11.92 -11.59
CA ARG A 125 31.71 11.00 -12.72
C ARG A 125 33.03 10.31 -13.03
N ILE A 126 32.98 8.97 -13.06
CA ILE A 126 34.09 8.14 -13.52
C ILE A 126 34.13 8.07 -15.06
N GLU A 127 32.95 8.11 -15.70
CA GLU A 127 32.78 7.95 -17.16
C GLU A 127 32.41 9.26 -17.89
N SER A 128 32.31 9.18 -19.23
CA SER A 128 32.08 10.31 -20.15
C SER A 128 30.95 11.25 -19.73
N LYS A 129 31.16 12.55 -19.96
CA LYS A 129 30.21 13.62 -19.61
C LYS A 129 28.88 13.57 -20.37
N ASN A 130 28.76 12.78 -21.43
CA ASN A 130 27.60 12.82 -22.32
C ASN A 130 26.38 12.09 -21.74
N ASN A 131 26.56 11.10 -20.87
CA ASN A 131 25.43 10.40 -20.25
C ASN A 131 24.94 11.14 -19.01
N ARG A 132 23.61 11.35 -18.92
CA ARG A 132 22.98 11.89 -17.72
C ARG A 132 22.78 10.77 -16.69
N LEU A 133 22.99 11.10 -15.42
CA LEU A 133 22.94 10.13 -14.32
C LEU A 133 21.49 9.81 -13.93
N PRO A 134 21.15 8.53 -13.74
CA PRO A 134 19.90 8.12 -13.12
C PRO A 134 19.80 8.65 -11.69
N VAL A 135 18.56 8.80 -11.20
CA VAL A 135 18.29 9.48 -9.93
C VAL A 135 17.42 8.60 -9.04
N LEU A 136 17.84 8.39 -7.81
CA LEU A 136 17.07 7.74 -6.76
C LEU A 136 16.59 8.79 -5.76
N VAL A 137 15.28 8.94 -5.61
CA VAL A 137 14.65 9.80 -4.61
C VAL A 137 14.09 8.93 -3.49
N ILE A 138 14.56 9.14 -2.26
CA ILE A 138 14.14 8.40 -1.08
C ILE A 138 13.04 9.18 -0.36
N VAL A 139 11.84 8.63 -0.41
CA VAL A 139 10.69 9.03 0.41
C VAL A 139 10.78 8.19 1.68
N HIS A 140 11.25 8.81 2.76
CA HIS A 140 11.26 8.13 4.05
C HIS A 140 9.85 7.74 4.47
N GLY A 141 9.75 6.81 5.41
CA GLY A 141 8.46 6.46 5.96
C GLY A 141 8.62 5.96 7.38
N ASP A 142 8.35 4.68 7.59
CA ASP A 142 8.07 4.06 8.89
C ASP A 142 6.62 4.26 9.30
N GLU A 143 6.27 5.49 9.66
CA GLU A 143 4.93 5.92 10.05
C GLU A 143 4.64 7.29 9.42
N TYR A 144 3.38 7.72 9.39
CA TYR A 144 3.04 9.02 8.81
C TYR A 144 3.35 10.21 9.73
N GLY A 145 3.55 9.98 11.03
CA GLY A 145 3.57 11.03 12.05
C GLY A 145 4.94 11.59 12.42
N TRP A 146 6.03 10.92 12.01
CA TRP A 146 7.39 11.29 12.38
C TRP A 146 8.38 10.73 11.36
N ASN A 147 9.68 10.98 11.56
CA ASN A 147 10.81 10.68 10.69
C ASN A 147 11.24 11.88 9.79
N SER A 148 12.33 11.74 9.03
CA SER A 148 12.91 12.81 8.19
C SER A 148 13.89 12.27 7.14
N GLY A 149 13.98 12.92 5.99
CA GLY A 149 15.02 12.69 4.98
C GLY A 149 16.45 13.02 5.44
N ASN A 150 16.62 13.85 6.48
CA ASN A 150 17.90 14.46 6.85
C ASN A 150 18.99 13.49 7.29
N HIS A 151 18.61 12.35 7.88
CA HIS A 151 19.55 11.42 8.47
C HIS A 151 20.00 10.31 7.51
N TYR A 152 19.35 10.19 6.35
CA TYR A 152 19.75 9.27 5.30
C TYR A 152 20.92 9.87 4.52
N ASN A 153 22.12 9.33 4.70
CA ASN A 153 23.29 9.75 3.93
C ASN A 153 23.41 8.93 2.65
N GLY A 154 23.11 9.56 1.51
CA GLY A 154 23.19 8.92 0.19
C GLY A 154 24.60 8.83 -0.39
N THR A 155 25.65 9.31 0.29
CA THR A 155 27.01 9.45 -0.26
C THR A 155 27.57 8.13 -0.78
N THR A 156 27.57 7.08 0.04
CA THR A 156 28.16 5.78 -0.35
C THR A 156 27.44 5.17 -1.53
N LEU A 157 26.09 5.13 -1.48
CA LEU A 157 25.28 4.61 -2.59
C LEU A 157 25.44 5.44 -3.87
N ALA A 158 25.45 6.77 -3.77
CA ALA A 158 25.63 7.65 -4.93
C ALA A 158 26.97 7.38 -5.62
N SER A 159 28.04 7.30 -4.83
CA SER A 159 29.39 7.03 -5.31
C SER A 159 29.53 5.64 -5.93
N PHE A 160 29.13 4.60 -5.18
CA PHE A 160 29.20 3.20 -5.60
C PHE A 160 28.35 2.93 -6.84
N GLY A 161 27.11 3.44 -6.82
CA GLY A 161 26.14 3.21 -7.88
C GLY A 161 26.33 4.08 -9.12
N GLN A 162 27.12 5.16 -9.04
CA GLN A 162 27.16 6.21 -10.07
C GLN A 162 25.74 6.69 -10.43
N ILE A 163 24.97 7.04 -9.39
CA ILE A 163 23.62 7.58 -9.48
C ILE A 163 23.50 8.80 -8.56
N ILE A 164 22.60 9.73 -8.88
CA ILE A 164 22.27 10.81 -7.94
C ILE A 164 21.31 10.25 -6.90
N VAL A 165 21.63 10.41 -5.62
CA VAL A 165 20.70 10.09 -4.53
C VAL A 165 20.11 11.39 -4.00
N VAL A 166 18.80 11.41 -3.80
CA VAL A 166 18.06 12.53 -3.23
C VAL A 166 17.28 12.03 -2.03
N THR A 167 17.34 12.77 -0.93
CA THR A 167 16.50 12.54 0.25
C THR A 167 15.69 13.80 0.51
N LEU A 168 14.46 13.71 0.95
CA LEU A 168 13.62 14.88 1.17
C LEU A 168 12.83 14.77 2.47
N ASN A 169 12.48 15.93 3.03
CA ASN A 169 11.45 16.03 4.05
C ASN A 169 10.12 16.37 3.38
N TYR A 170 9.01 15.89 3.92
CA TYR A 170 7.65 16.25 3.54
C TYR A 170 6.78 16.35 4.80
N ARG A 171 5.66 17.09 4.77
CA ARG A 171 4.82 17.27 5.96
C ARG A 171 4.28 15.95 6.48
N LEU A 172 4.29 15.80 7.80
CA LEU A 172 3.92 14.58 8.53
C LEU A 172 2.69 14.79 9.40
N GLY A 173 2.04 13.68 9.75
CA GLY A 173 0.89 13.61 10.64
C GLY A 173 -0.18 14.63 10.31
N VAL A 174 -0.63 15.39 11.30
CA VAL A 174 -1.69 16.40 11.12
C VAL A 174 -1.33 17.47 10.07
N PHE A 175 -0.06 17.82 9.90
CA PHE A 175 0.36 18.82 8.91
C PHE A 175 0.38 18.26 7.48
N GLY A 176 0.62 16.96 7.32
CA GLY A 176 0.66 16.30 6.00
C GLY A 176 -0.67 15.69 5.57
N PHE A 177 -1.48 15.24 6.52
CA PHE A 177 -2.58 14.30 6.26
C PHE A 177 -3.85 14.62 7.05
N LEU A 178 -4.06 15.88 7.45
CA LEU A 178 -5.37 16.31 7.92
C LEU A 178 -6.37 16.30 6.74
N GLY A 179 -7.36 15.41 6.80
CA GLY A 179 -8.49 15.46 5.88
C GLY A 179 -9.44 16.59 6.29
N ARG A 180 -9.45 17.66 5.49
CA ARG A 180 -10.29 18.85 5.66
C ARG A 180 -11.65 18.60 5.06
N CYS A 181 -12.66 18.43 5.90
CA CYS A 181 -14.04 18.18 5.50
C CYS A 181 -14.92 19.38 5.89
N GLU A 182 -14.72 20.50 5.21
CA GLU A 182 -15.46 21.76 5.44
C GLU A 182 -16.85 21.75 4.76
N SER A 183 -17.03 20.86 3.78
CA SER A 183 -18.27 20.62 3.03
C SER A 183 -18.54 19.11 2.93
N ASP A 184 -19.51 18.71 2.11
CA ASP A 184 -19.81 17.30 1.79
C ASP A 184 -18.67 16.55 1.06
N SER A 185 -17.52 17.18 0.89
CA SER A 185 -16.31 16.59 0.30
C SER A 185 -15.10 16.93 1.17
N CYS A 186 -14.17 16.00 1.23
CA CYS A 186 -12.94 16.16 1.98
C CYS A 186 -11.75 16.39 1.05
N SER A 187 -10.87 17.30 1.42
CA SER A 187 -9.59 17.56 0.75
C SER A 187 -8.43 17.33 1.72
N GLY A 188 -7.23 16.99 1.24
CA GLY A 188 -6.13 16.64 2.12
C GLY A 188 -4.84 16.38 1.35
N ASN A 189 -4.08 15.38 1.78
CA ASN A 189 -2.91 14.87 1.04
C ASN A 189 -1.79 15.90 0.84
N ALA A 190 -1.62 16.83 1.78
CA ALA A 190 -0.57 17.84 1.76
C ALA A 190 0.84 17.20 1.66
N GLY A 191 1.10 16.13 2.41
CA GLY A 191 2.37 15.39 2.36
C GLY A 191 2.64 14.72 1.01
N LEU A 192 1.61 14.18 0.33
CA LEU A 192 1.76 13.67 -1.04
C LEU A 192 2.08 14.80 -2.02
N SER A 193 1.41 15.94 -1.85
CA SER A 193 1.67 17.11 -2.68
C SER A 193 3.08 17.68 -2.50
N ASP A 194 3.63 17.62 -1.29
CA ASP A 194 5.02 18.00 -1.02
C ASP A 194 6.01 17.15 -1.82
N ILE A 195 5.81 15.82 -1.83
CA ILE A 195 6.63 14.89 -2.64
C ILE A 195 6.51 15.23 -4.12
N VAL A 196 5.30 15.50 -4.61
CA VAL A 196 5.07 15.90 -6.02
C VAL A 196 5.75 17.23 -6.35
N ALA A 197 5.73 18.21 -5.45
CA ALA A 197 6.42 19.48 -5.63
C ALA A 197 7.94 19.30 -5.71
N ALA A 198 8.52 18.44 -4.85
CA ALA A 198 9.93 18.09 -4.90
C ALA A 198 10.31 17.45 -6.24
N LEU A 199 9.52 16.48 -6.72
CA LEU A 199 9.75 15.84 -8.02
C LEU A 199 9.64 16.82 -9.20
N LYS A 200 8.66 17.73 -9.18
CA LYS A 200 8.53 18.80 -10.18
C LYS A 200 9.73 19.74 -10.20
N MET A 201 10.26 20.09 -9.03
CA MET A 201 11.47 20.90 -8.96
C MET A 201 12.68 20.12 -9.50
N LEU A 202 12.85 18.86 -9.07
CA LEU A 202 13.94 18.00 -9.52
C LEU A 202 13.96 17.87 -11.05
N SER A 203 12.81 17.72 -11.68
CA SER A 203 12.70 17.67 -13.15
C SER A 203 13.38 18.88 -13.84
N ASN A 204 13.33 20.06 -13.21
CA ASN A 204 13.91 21.30 -13.73
C ASN A 204 15.36 21.56 -13.28
N THR A 205 15.80 20.98 -12.16
CA THR A 205 17.14 21.24 -11.61
C THR A 205 18.15 20.15 -11.90
N LEU A 206 17.72 18.89 -12.03
CA LEU A 206 18.59 17.73 -12.25
C LEU A 206 19.55 17.87 -13.44
N PRO A 207 19.16 18.44 -14.60
CA PRO A 207 20.07 18.62 -15.72
C PRO A 207 21.34 19.41 -15.36
N ALA A 208 21.25 20.39 -14.45
CA ALA A 208 22.39 21.17 -13.99
C ALA A 208 23.39 20.37 -13.15
N PHE A 209 22.92 19.31 -12.48
CA PHE A 209 23.75 18.34 -11.76
C PHE A 209 24.22 17.19 -12.66
N GLY A 210 23.84 17.22 -13.95
CA GLY A 210 24.08 16.13 -14.87
C GLY A 210 23.19 14.91 -14.64
N GLY A 211 22.08 15.06 -13.92
CA GLY A 211 21.05 14.03 -13.74
C GLY A 211 20.03 14.01 -14.87
N ASP A 212 19.44 12.85 -15.14
CA ASP A 212 18.38 12.69 -16.12
C ASP A 212 17.00 12.73 -15.45
N PRO A 213 16.18 13.76 -15.68
CA PRO A 213 14.84 13.83 -15.11
C PRO A 213 13.90 12.74 -15.65
N SER A 214 14.23 12.09 -16.78
CA SER A 214 13.46 10.97 -17.32
C SER A 214 13.78 9.61 -16.67
N LEU A 215 14.84 9.54 -15.85
CA LEU A 215 15.32 8.33 -15.15
C LEU A 215 15.25 8.49 -13.63
N ILE A 216 14.19 9.13 -13.13
CA ILE A 216 13.92 9.21 -11.69
C ILE A 216 13.25 7.90 -11.22
N THR A 217 13.80 7.34 -10.15
CA THR A 217 13.22 6.25 -9.37
C THR A 217 12.86 6.77 -7.99
N ILE A 218 11.65 6.51 -7.51
CA ILE A 218 11.24 6.83 -6.14
C ILE A 218 11.25 5.57 -5.27
N LEU A 219 11.91 5.61 -4.11
CA LEU A 219 11.95 4.53 -3.14
C LEU A 219 11.20 4.96 -1.88
N GLY A 220 10.27 4.12 -1.43
CA GLY A 220 9.54 4.30 -0.18
C GLY A 220 9.71 3.11 0.75
N TRP A 221 9.67 3.36 2.06
CA TRP A 221 9.64 2.31 3.09
C TRP A 221 8.49 2.49 4.08
N GLY A 222 7.73 1.43 4.38
CA GLY A 222 6.57 1.48 5.27
C GLY A 222 5.53 2.48 4.75
N SER A 223 5.21 3.50 5.56
CA SER A 223 4.37 4.63 5.14
C SER A 223 4.89 5.38 3.90
N GLY A 224 6.20 5.40 3.66
CA GLY A 224 6.78 5.97 2.45
C GLY A 224 6.45 5.13 1.22
N ALA A 225 6.43 3.81 1.37
CA ALA A 225 6.07 2.88 0.29
C ALA A 225 4.59 2.99 -0.07
N SER A 226 3.70 3.15 0.92
CA SER A 226 2.29 3.41 0.63
C SER A 226 2.10 4.73 -0.13
N LEU A 227 2.78 5.82 0.26
CA LEU A 227 2.76 7.09 -0.50
C LEU A 227 3.26 6.92 -1.93
N VAL A 228 4.38 6.21 -2.12
CA VAL A 228 4.93 5.94 -3.45
C VAL A 228 3.95 5.16 -4.31
N SER A 229 3.35 4.09 -3.80
CA SER A 229 2.38 3.28 -4.54
C SER A 229 1.10 4.06 -4.90
N LEU A 230 0.66 4.98 -4.04
CA LEU A 230 -0.41 5.93 -4.35
C LEU A 230 -0.02 6.88 -5.49
N LEU A 231 1.21 7.42 -5.46
CA LEU A 231 1.73 8.30 -6.52
C LEU A 231 1.91 7.58 -7.86
N MET A 232 2.14 6.27 -7.87
CA MET A 232 2.20 5.47 -9.11
C MET A 232 0.86 5.48 -9.85
N ALA A 233 -0.26 5.47 -9.12
CA ALA A 233 -1.61 5.49 -9.71
C ALA A 233 -2.23 6.90 -9.82
N SER A 234 -1.52 7.93 -9.39
CA SER A 234 -2.05 9.28 -9.33
C SER A 234 -2.01 9.98 -10.70
N PRO A 235 -3.09 10.65 -11.14
CA PRO A 235 -3.10 11.39 -12.41
C PRO A 235 -2.25 12.66 -12.38
N ILE A 236 -1.83 13.16 -11.21
CA ILE A 236 -0.99 14.37 -11.12
C ILE A 236 0.50 14.07 -11.36
N THR A 237 0.87 12.78 -11.46
CA THR A 237 2.25 12.32 -11.71
C THR A 237 2.44 11.74 -13.11
N GLN A 238 1.37 11.50 -13.88
CA GLN A 238 1.35 10.78 -15.18
C GLN A 238 0.10 11.16 -16.01
N PRO A 239 0.09 11.02 -17.36
CA PRO A 239 1.21 10.72 -18.26
C PRO A 239 1.87 11.99 -18.83
N ASN A 240 1.11 13.08 -19.05
CA ASN A 240 1.62 14.31 -19.69
C ASN A 240 2.72 15.01 -18.89
N ASN A 241 2.81 14.69 -17.59
CA ASN A 241 3.84 15.17 -16.66
C ASN A 241 4.48 13.99 -15.91
N ARG A 242 4.94 12.93 -16.60
CA ARG A 242 5.60 11.79 -15.94
C ARG A 242 6.76 12.26 -15.05
N LEU A 243 6.58 12.19 -13.73
CA LEU A 243 7.56 12.69 -12.76
C LEU A 243 8.61 11.66 -12.35
N PHE A 244 8.33 10.38 -12.55
CA PHE A 244 9.26 9.30 -12.26
C PHE A 244 8.96 8.10 -13.16
N ARG A 245 10.00 7.31 -13.43
CA ARG A 245 9.96 6.16 -14.34
C ARG A 245 9.81 4.83 -13.60
N ARG A 246 10.27 4.78 -12.34
CA ARG A 246 10.35 3.54 -11.55
C ARG A 246 10.02 3.78 -10.09
N ALA A 247 9.60 2.73 -9.40
CA ALA A 247 9.29 2.74 -7.99
C ALA A 247 9.92 1.55 -7.26
N ILE A 248 10.35 1.78 -6.02
CA ILE A 248 10.80 0.73 -5.09
C ILE A 248 9.92 0.81 -3.84
N LEU A 249 9.22 -0.27 -3.51
CA LEU A 249 8.33 -0.37 -2.35
C LEU A 249 8.91 -1.34 -1.33
N LEU A 250 9.17 -0.88 -0.10
CA LEU A 250 9.78 -1.69 0.96
C LEU A 250 8.86 -1.77 2.18
N ASP A 251 8.51 -2.97 2.63
CA ASP A 251 7.62 -3.21 3.79
C ASP A 251 6.30 -2.40 3.76
N GLY A 252 5.73 -2.09 2.60
CA GLY A 252 4.51 -1.29 2.57
C GLY A 252 3.89 -1.08 1.20
N SER A 253 2.59 -0.78 1.22
CA SER A 253 1.76 -0.52 0.05
C SER A 253 0.49 0.27 0.43
N ALA A 254 -0.09 0.98 -0.53
CA ALA A 254 -1.42 1.59 -0.44
C ALA A 254 -2.55 0.60 -0.14
N LEU A 255 -2.36 -0.70 -0.44
CA LEU A 255 -3.33 -1.76 -0.12
C LEU A 255 -3.33 -2.14 1.37
N ALA A 256 -2.34 -1.69 2.14
CA ALA A 256 -2.28 -2.03 3.56
C ALA A 256 -3.42 -1.34 4.34
N PRO A 257 -4.01 -1.99 5.36
CA PRO A 257 -5.17 -1.42 6.06
C PRO A 257 -4.91 -0.07 6.75
N TRP A 258 -3.67 0.20 7.14
CA TRP A 258 -3.22 1.45 7.77
C TRP A 258 -2.87 2.56 6.78
N ALA A 259 -2.89 2.28 5.47
CA ALA A 259 -2.36 3.18 4.44
C ALA A 259 -3.27 4.37 4.13
N ILE A 260 -4.59 4.22 4.27
CA ILE A 260 -5.60 5.26 3.97
C ILE A 260 -6.53 5.44 5.16
N ASN A 261 -6.84 6.70 5.51
CA ASN A 261 -7.94 7.00 6.42
C ASN A 261 -9.27 7.06 5.62
N LYS A 262 -10.16 6.11 5.90
CA LYS A 262 -11.48 5.99 5.24
C LYS A 262 -12.51 6.99 5.75
N ASN A 263 -12.31 7.55 6.95
CA ASN A 263 -13.26 8.46 7.59
C ASN A 263 -12.54 9.62 8.30
N PRO A 264 -12.07 10.62 7.54
CA PRO A 264 -11.32 11.74 8.10
C PRO A 264 -12.17 12.76 8.85
N GLN A 265 -13.49 12.84 8.59
CA GLN A 265 -14.34 13.90 9.13
C GLN A 265 -14.40 13.94 10.67
N PRO A 266 -14.59 12.82 11.41
CA PRO A 266 -14.57 12.84 12.87
C PRO A 266 -13.23 13.31 13.44
N ILE A 267 -12.13 13.00 12.76
CA ILE A 267 -10.78 13.42 13.16
C ILE A 267 -10.62 14.94 13.01
N PHE A 268 -11.12 15.49 11.90
CA PHE A 268 -11.15 16.92 11.65
C PHE A 268 -11.92 17.69 12.75
N LEU A 269 -13.09 17.18 13.15
CA LEU A 269 -13.91 17.79 14.21
C LEU A 269 -13.25 17.64 15.60
N GLN A 270 -12.75 16.46 15.94
CA GLN A 270 -12.06 16.23 17.22
C GLN A 270 -10.84 17.13 17.37
N LEU A 271 -10.11 17.42 16.29
CA LEU A 271 -8.98 18.35 16.34
C LEU A 271 -9.44 19.75 16.78
N ALA A 272 -10.58 20.22 16.25
CA ALA A 272 -11.16 21.52 16.61
C ALA A 272 -11.62 21.58 18.07
N GLU A 273 -12.24 20.50 18.56
CA GLU A 273 -12.67 20.36 19.95
C GLU A 273 -11.48 20.44 20.92
N HIS A 274 -10.38 19.75 20.60
CA HIS A 274 -9.16 19.79 21.41
C HIS A 274 -8.46 21.17 21.38
N LEU A 275 -8.70 21.96 20.33
CA LEU A 275 -8.30 23.36 20.20
C LEU A 275 -9.32 24.34 20.82
N LYS A 276 -10.33 23.83 21.52
CA LYS A 276 -11.35 24.57 22.30
C LYS A 276 -12.21 25.54 21.46
N ARG A 277 -12.47 25.25 20.18
CA ARG A 277 -13.40 26.03 19.35
C ARG A 277 -14.76 25.34 19.21
N LYS A 278 -15.83 26.15 19.15
CA LYS A 278 -17.24 25.68 19.20
C LYS A 278 -17.94 25.53 17.84
N SER A 279 -17.48 26.23 16.81
CA SER A 279 -18.15 26.26 15.49
C SER A 279 -17.39 25.41 14.46
N VAL A 280 -18.15 24.60 13.72
CA VAL A 280 -17.67 23.71 12.65
C VAL A 280 -17.22 24.51 11.42
N ASP A 281 -17.91 25.60 11.09
CA ASP A 281 -17.68 26.40 9.87
C ASP A 281 -16.32 27.12 9.84
N GLN A 282 -15.58 27.10 10.96
CA GLN A 282 -14.31 27.81 11.11
C GLN A 282 -13.17 26.90 11.57
N VAL A 283 -13.33 25.58 11.45
CA VAL A 283 -12.33 24.60 11.93
C VAL A 283 -10.99 24.83 11.25
N LEU A 284 -10.94 24.92 9.91
CA LEU A 284 -9.66 25.09 9.19
C LEU A 284 -8.95 26.38 9.60
N ARG A 285 -9.67 27.51 9.55
CA ARG A 285 -9.13 28.81 9.95
C ARG A 285 -8.61 28.77 11.39
N CYS A 286 -9.32 28.10 12.29
CA CYS A 286 -8.86 27.90 13.65
C CYS A 286 -7.53 27.15 13.71
N VAL A 287 -7.40 26.03 13.03
CA VAL A 287 -6.17 25.23 13.07
C VAL A 287 -5.00 25.99 12.42
N GLN A 288 -5.28 26.81 11.39
CA GLN A 288 -4.29 27.70 10.75
C GLN A 288 -3.81 28.82 11.69
N GLU A 289 -4.68 29.34 12.56
CA GLU A 289 -4.37 30.41 13.52
C GLU A 289 -3.57 29.93 14.75
N GLN A 290 -3.47 28.61 14.99
CA GLN A 290 -2.74 28.05 16.15
C GLN A 290 -1.22 28.05 15.95
N SER A 291 -0.46 27.85 17.04
CA SER A 291 0.97 27.50 16.89
C SER A 291 1.12 26.05 16.43
N ALA A 292 2.25 25.71 15.80
CA ALA A 292 2.53 24.35 15.37
C ALA A 292 2.55 23.37 16.56
N GLU A 293 3.05 23.80 17.71
CA GLU A 293 3.10 23.05 18.97
C GLU A 293 1.70 22.77 19.51
N ASN A 294 0.81 23.76 19.49
CA ASN A 294 -0.59 23.59 19.92
C ASN A 294 -1.33 22.59 19.04
N VAL A 295 -1.17 22.68 17.72
CA VAL A 295 -1.76 21.73 16.76
C VAL A 295 -1.20 20.32 17.00
N THR A 296 0.11 20.21 17.23
CA THR A 296 0.79 18.95 17.52
C THR A 296 0.29 18.32 18.83
N PHE A 297 0.11 19.12 19.88
CA PHE A 297 -0.41 18.64 21.15
C PHE A 297 -1.88 18.22 21.06
N ALA A 298 -2.70 18.99 20.34
CA ALA A 298 -4.10 18.65 20.09
C ALA A 298 -4.22 17.35 19.28
N SER A 299 -3.41 17.17 18.23
CA SER A 299 -3.45 15.97 17.40
C SER A 299 -3.06 14.71 18.18
N ARG A 300 -2.14 14.81 19.16
CA ARG A 300 -1.74 13.69 20.02
C ARG A 300 -2.81 13.23 21.00
N LYS A 301 -3.82 14.05 21.28
CA LYS A 301 -4.96 13.66 22.14
C LYS A 301 -5.98 12.79 21.40
N ILE A 302 -5.95 12.78 20.08
CA ILE A 302 -6.84 11.96 19.26
C ILE A 302 -6.37 10.51 19.36
N LEU A 303 -7.27 9.63 19.79
CA LEU A 303 -6.96 8.22 19.98
C LEU A 303 -6.79 7.52 18.63
N GLN A 304 -5.58 7.00 18.38
CA GLN A 304 -5.30 6.18 17.21
C GLN A 304 -5.72 4.73 17.46
N PRO A 305 -6.62 4.15 16.65
CA PRO A 305 -6.93 2.73 16.74
C PRO A 305 -5.69 1.89 16.48
N THR A 306 -5.46 0.88 17.32
CA THR A 306 -4.29 0.00 17.21
C THR A 306 -4.27 -0.70 15.84
N PHE A 307 -3.08 -0.76 15.22
CA PHE A 307 -2.81 -1.26 13.87
C PHE A 307 -3.30 -0.39 12.71
N LEU A 308 -3.87 0.79 12.98
CA LEU A 308 -4.32 1.74 11.97
C LEU A 308 -3.67 3.12 12.15
N SER A 309 -3.80 3.96 11.13
CA SER A 309 -3.33 5.34 11.14
C SER A 309 -4.51 6.31 11.14
N VAL A 310 -4.43 7.36 11.96
CA VAL A 310 -5.43 8.44 11.98
C VAL A 310 -5.09 9.53 10.95
N PHE A 311 -3.83 9.96 10.93
CA PHE A 311 -3.32 10.92 9.96
C PHE A 311 -2.60 10.15 8.85
N ALA A 312 -3.35 9.83 7.80
CA ALA A 312 -2.91 9.09 6.63
C ALA A 312 -3.58 9.68 5.38
N PRO A 313 -3.09 9.37 4.16
CA PRO A 313 -3.75 9.75 2.93
C PRO A 313 -5.25 9.47 2.92
N ILE A 314 -5.99 10.31 2.21
CA ILE A 314 -7.43 10.16 1.99
C ILE A 314 -7.72 10.06 0.49
N ILE A 315 -8.89 9.50 0.15
CA ILE A 315 -9.42 9.55 -1.21
C ILE A 315 -10.07 10.92 -1.38
N ASP A 316 -9.39 11.83 -2.09
CA ASP A 316 -9.82 13.22 -2.27
C ASP A 316 -10.39 13.50 -3.68
N GLY A 317 -10.39 12.50 -4.57
CA GLY A 317 -10.83 12.67 -5.96
C GLY A 317 -9.83 13.42 -6.85
N GLN A 318 -8.74 13.94 -6.29
CA GLN A 318 -7.77 14.80 -7.01
C GLN A 318 -6.39 14.15 -7.08
N VAL A 319 -5.72 14.01 -5.93
CA VAL A 319 -4.44 13.32 -5.82
C VAL A 319 -4.69 11.82 -5.90
N ILE A 320 -5.69 11.35 -5.14
CA ILE A 320 -6.11 9.95 -5.06
C ILE A 320 -7.56 9.85 -5.53
N PRO A 321 -7.81 9.50 -6.80
CA PRO A 321 -9.15 9.56 -7.37
C PRO A 321 -10.12 8.52 -6.79
N ASN A 322 -9.62 7.36 -6.36
CA ASN A 322 -10.44 6.25 -5.89
C ASN A 322 -9.66 5.32 -4.94
N LYS A 323 -10.30 4.25 -4.48
CA LYS A 323 -9.70 3.20 -3.66
C LYS A 323 -8.54 2.52 -4.41
N PRO A 324 -7.42 2.18 -3.75
CA PRO A 324 -6.27 1.54 -4.38
C PRO A 324 -6.61 0.23 -5.11
N GLU A 325 -7.55 -0.57 -4.60
CA GLU A 325 -8.00 -1.81 -5.24
C GLU A 325 -8.59 -1.56 -6.63
N ILE A 326 -9.27 -0.42 -6.82
CA ILE A 326 -9.80 0.01 -8.11
C ILE A 326 -8.68 0.61 -8.96
N LEU A 327 -7.87 1.50 -8.37
CA LEU A 327 -6.80 2.20 -9.06
C LEU A 327 -5.69 1.27 -9.56
N PHE A 328 -5.45 0.14 -8.92
CA PHE A 328 -4.44 -0.84 -9.33
C PHE A 328 -5.03 -1.95 -10.21
N GLY A 329 -6.35 -2.10 -10.24
CA GLY A 329 -7.07 -3.12 -11.00
C GLY A 329 -6.82 -3.09 -12.51
N ALA A 330 -7.29 -4.12 -13.20
CA ALA A 330 -7.10 -4.27 -14.66
C ALA A 330 -7.63 -3.06 -15.46
N GLN A 331 -8.79 -2.52 -15.06
CA GLN A 331 -9.47 -1.44 -15.79
C GLN A 331 -8.80 -0.06 -15.65
N PHE A 332 -8.38 0.32 -14.43
CA PHE A 332 -7.86 1.68 -14.15
C PHE A 332 -6.35 1.73 -13.86
N GLY A 333 -5.70 0.57 -13.70
CA GLY A 333 -4.28 0.46 -13.31
C GLY A 333 -3.24 0.75 -14.38
N THR A 334 -3.60 1.34 -15.52
CA THR A 334 -2.65 1.68 -16.59
C THR A 334 -1.58 2.67 -16.12
N LEU A 335 -1.93 3.67 -15.31
CA LEU A 335 -0.94 4.62 -14.77
C LEU A 335 0.04 3.89 -13.83
N PHE A 336 -0.51 3.06 -12.95
CA PHE A 336 0.22 2.23 -12.00
C PHE A 336 1.20 1.27 -12.69
N ARG A 337 0.77 0.59 -13.75
CA ARG A 337 1.57 -0.40 -14.51
C ARG A 337 2.57 0.21 -15.49
N ASN A 338 2.60 1.52 -15.68
CA ASN A 338 3.52 2.17 -16.63
C ASN A 338 4.89 2.54 -16.02
N ILE A 339 5.21 1.99 -14.85
CA ILE A 339 6.35 2.32 -14.01
C ILE A 339 7.05 1.02 -13.64
N ASP A 340 8.37 0.89 -13.86
CA ASP A 340 9.05 -0.34 -13.40
C ASP A 340 8.97 -0.43 -11.87
N LEU A 341 8.65 -1.61 -11.34
CA LEU A 341 8.40 -1.81 -9.92
C LEU A 341 9.34 -2.86 -9.31
N LEU A 342 10.04 -2.47 -8.25
CA LEU A 342 10.76 -3.39 -7.37
C LEU A 342 10.08 -3.41 -6.00
N VAL A 343 9.77 -4.59 -5.52
CA VAL A 343 9.13 -4.79 -4.21
C VAL A 343 10.07 -5.55 -3.29
N GLY A 344 10.22 -5.06 -2.06
CA GLY A 344 11.06 -5.67 -1.03
C GLY A 344 10.33 -5.80 0.29
N MET A 345 10.63 -6.86 1.03
CA MET A 345 10.09 -7.07 2.37
C MET A 345 11.12 -7.67 3.31
N SER A 346 11.05 -7.27 4.57
CA SER A 346 11.73 -7.92 5.68
C SER A 346 11.02 -9.22 6.06
N SER A 347 11.68 -10.07 6.84
CA SER A 347 11.07 -11.34 7.29
C SER A 347 9.97 -11.12 8.34
N ASN A 348 10.11 -10.09 9.18
CA ASN A 348 9.21 -9.78 10.28
C ASN A 348 8.87 -8.27 10.34
N PRO A 349 8.13 -7.73 9.35
CA PRO A 349 7.83 -6.30 9.29
C PRO A 349 6.99 -5.81 10.49
N ALA A 350 6.18 -6.66 11.11
CA ALA A 350 5.38 -6.30 12.28
C ALA A 350 6.10 -6.45 13.63
N HIS A 351 7.40 -6.77 13.65
CA HIS A 351 8.14 -7.05 14.89
C HIS A 351 8.02 -5.92 15.92
N TYR A 352 8.06 -4.66 15.49
CA TYR A 352 8.01 -3.49 16.36
C TYR A 352 6.63 -3.25 17.01
N LEU A 353 5.57 -3.92 16.53
CA LEU A 353 4.20 -3.80 17.06
C LEU A 353 3.95 -4.68 18.30
N ILE A 354 4.90 -5.56 18.62
CA ILE A 354 4.82 -6.45 19.78
C ILE A 354 5.69 -5.88 20.92
N PRO A 355 5.16 -5.80 22.16
CA PRO A 355 5.94 -5.37 23.32
C PRO A 355 7.20 -6.22 23.52
N ASN A 356 8.24 -5.60 24.05
CA ASN A 356 9.55 -6.24 24.20
C ASN A 356 9.50 -7.53 25.04
N ASP A 357 8.75 -7.55 26.13
CA ASP A 357 8.64 -8.72 27.01
C ASP A 357 7.91 -9.88 26.32
N ASP A 358 6.86 -9.57 25.55
CA ASP A 358 6.12 -10.54 24.72
C ASP A 358 7.04 -11.12 23.62
N LEU A 359 7.93 -10.30 23.07
CA LEU A 359 8.94 -10.75 22.10
C LEU A 359 9.96 -11.70 22.74
N LYS A 360 10.42 -11.43 23.96
CA LYS A 360 11.43 -12.26 24.65
C LYS A 360 10.83 -13.56 25.19
N ASN A 361 9.74 -13.44 25.94
CA ASN A 361 9.18 -14.53 26.75
C ASN A 361 8.09 -15.30 26.00
N GLY A 362 7.53 -14.71 24.93
CA GLY A 362 6.36 -15.23 24.25
C GLY A 362 5.06 -14.64 24.79
N VAL A 363 3.93 -15.06 24.22
CA VAL A 363 2.60 -14.58 24.63
C VAL A 363 1.75 -15.75 25.09
N ASP A 364 0.89 -15.52 26.09
CA ASP A 364 -0.11 -16.49 26.49
C ASP A 364 -1.35 -16.45 25.56
N LYS A 365 -2.30 -17.37 25.81
CA LYS A 365 -3.54 -17.47 25.03
C LYS A 365 -4.41 -16.22 25.15
N GLU A 366 -4.48 -15.63 26.34
CA GLU A 366 -5.33 -14.48 26.61
C GLU A 366 -4.82 -13.27 25.83
N LYS A 367 -3.51 -13.00 25.89
CA LYS A 367 -2.83 -11.94 25.16
C LYS A 367 -2.93 -12.14 23.64
N ARG A 368 -2.67 -13.36 23.15
CA ARG A 368 -2.89 -13.72 21.73
C ARG A 368 -4.31 -13.36 21.29
N LEU A 369 -5.30 -13.78 22.08
CA LEU A 369 -6.71 -13.50 21.79
C LEU A 369 -7.01 -12.00 21.83
N LYS A 370 -6.49 -11.24 22.79
CA LYS A 370 -6.63 -9.77 22.85
C LYS A 370 -6.09 -9.09 21.60
N ILE A 371 -4.92 -9.52 21.11
CA ILE A 371 -4.30 -8.98 19.90
C ILE A 371 -5.19 -9.26 18.68
N PHE A 372 -5.60 -10.52 18.49
CA PHE A 372 -6.43 -10.91 17.34
C PHE A 372 -7.81 -10.25 17.38
N ARG A 373 -8.43 -10.15 18.57
CA ARG A 373 -9.68 -9.42 18.76
C ARG A 373 -9.56 -7.95 18.38
N THR A 374 -8.45 -7.31 18.74
CA THR A 374 -8.19 -5.89 18.41
C THR A 374 -8.05 -5.71 16.91
N LEU A 375 -7.25 -6.57 16.26
CA LEU A 375 -7.09 -6.57 14.81
C LEU A 375 -8.45 -6.73 14.11
N VAL A 376 -9.20 -7.78 14.44
CA VAL A 376 -10.50 -8.06 13.80
C VAL A 376 -11.51 -6.93 14.04
N ARG A 377 -11.57 -6.39 15.26
CA ARG A 377 -12.43 -5.24 15.60
C ARG A 377 -12.06 -4.00 14.78
N ASN A 378 -10.77 -3.77 14.58
CA ASN A 378 -10.27 -2.59 13.87
C ASN A 378 -10.20 -2.76 12.35
N LEU A 379 -10.27 -3.96 11.79
CA LEU A 379 -10.25 -4.14 10.34
C LEU A 379 -11.63 -4.43 9.73
N TYR A 380 -12.45 -5.21 10.43
CA TYR A 380 -13.68 -5.76 9.86
C TYR A 380 -14.93 -5.25 10.57
N GLU A 381 -16.07 -5.39 9.88
CA GLU A 381 -17.39 -4.94 10.32
C GLU A 381 -18.32 -6.11 10.55
N TYR A 382 -18.37 -7.01 9.57
CA TYR A 382 -19.23 -8.19 9.54
C TYR A 382 -18.47 -9.45 9.92
N HIS A 383 -19.20 -10.47 10.39
CA HIS A 383 -18.70 -11.82 10.62
C HIS A 383 -17.43 -11.89 11.47
N ARG A 384 -17.31 -10.99 12.46
CA ARG A 384 -16.09 -10.85 13.26
C ARG A 384 -15.78 -12.12 14.07
N LYS A 385 -16.79 -12.91 14.45
CA LYS A 385 -16.59 -14.14 15.24
C LYS A 385 -15.95 -15.22 14.37
N GLU A 386 -16.45 -15.36 13.16
CA GLU A 386 -16.03 -16.29 12.12
C GLU A 386 -14.61 -15.95 11.65
N ILE A 387 -14.37 -14.67 11.36
CA ILE A 387 -13.03 -14.17 10.98
C ILE A 387 -12.04 -14.39 12.12
N LEU A 388 -12.41 -14.12 13.36
CA LEU A 388 -11.53 -14.37 14.52
C LEU A 388 -11.22 -15.88 14.67
N ALA A 389 -12.22 -16.74 14.53
CA ALA A 389 -12.03 -18.19 14.61
C ALA A 389 -11.11 -18.70 13.48
N ALA A 390 -11.32 -18.22 12.25
CA ALA A 390 -10.48 -18.53 11.10
C ALA A 390 -9.03 -18.09 11.30
N MET A 391 -8.82 -16.87 11.82
CA MET A 391 -7.49 -16.34 12.10
C MET A 391 -6.77 -17.14 13.19
N ILE A 392 -7.48 -17.54 14.26
CA ILE A 392 -6.91 -18.40 15.30
C ILE A 392 -6.50 -19.75 14.69
N ASN A 393 -7.34 -20.32 13.84
CA ASN A 393 -7.06 -21.60 13.19
C ASN A 393 -5.82 -21.53 12.29
N GLU A 394 -5.72 -20.51 11.43
CA GLU A 394 -4.62 -20.34 10.47
C GLU A 394 -3.26 -20.12 11.15
N TYR A 395 -3.23 -19.35 12.24
CA TYR A 395 -1.98 -18.96 12.92
C TYR A 395 -1.71 -19.74 14.21
N THR A 396 -2.36 -20.90 14.38
CA THR A 396 -2.02 -21.87 15.42
C THR A 396 -1.21 -23.00 14.79
N ASP A 397 -0.04 -23.28 15.36
CA ASP A 397 0.75 -24.46 15.02
C ASP A 397 0.10 -25.70 15.67
N TRP A 398 -0.76 -26.38 14.92
CA TRP A 398 -1.50 -27.56 15.39
C TRP A 398 -0.62 -28.81 15.48
N ASP A 399 0.55 -28.83 14.83
CA ASP A 399 1.52 -29.93 14.93
C ASP A 399 2.26 -29.90 16.28
N ASN A 400 2.30 -28.73 16.93
CA ASN A 400 2.84 -28.56 18.27
C ASN A 400 1.72 -28.32 19.30
N PRO A 401 1.14 -29.38 19.88
CA PRO A 401 0.01 -29.25 20.82
C PRO A 401 0.40 -28.56 22.12
N LYS A 402 1.70 -28.45 22.42
CA LYS A 402 2.19 -27.59 23.49
C LYS A 402 2.09 -26.17 22.97
N GLU A 403 1.04 -25.46 23.39
CA GLU A 403 0.86 -24.02 23.15
C GLU A 403 1.95 -23.23 23.90
N HIS A 404 3.19 -23.40 23.47
CA HIS A 404 4.35 -22.78 24.07
C HIS A 404 4.29 -21.28 23.80
N PRO A 405 4.55 -20.42 24.79
CA PRO A 405 4.40 -18.96 24.64
C PRO A 405 5.13 -18.39 23.41
N LYS A 406 6.33 -18.89 23.11
CA LYS A 406 7.11 -18.47 21.92
C LYS A 406 6.49 -18.93 20.58
N ALA A 407 5.84 -20.10 20.56
CA ALA A 407 5.13 -20.58 19.36
C ALA A 407 3.88 -19.72 19.11
N MET A 408 3.11 -19.42 20.16
CA MET A 408 1.99 -18.47 20.06
C MET A 408 2.44 -17.08 19.62
N ARG A 409 3.58 -16.58 20.12
CA ARG A 409 4.17 -15.31 19.70
C ARG A 409 4.51 -15.33 18.22
N ASN A 410 5.12 -16.41 17.72
CA ASN A 410 5.45 -16.54 16.30
C ASN A 410 4.20 -16.53 15.42
N GLY A 411 3.12 -17.20 15.87
CA GLY A 411 1.81 -17.15 15.22
C GLY A 411 1.25 -15.73 15.18
N VAL A 412 1.30 -15.00 16.30
CA VAL A 412 0.87 -13.59 16.36
C VAL A 412 1.70 -12.70 15.44
N LEU A 413 3.03 -12.82 15.50
CA LEU A 413 3.94 -12.04 14.68
C LEU A 413 3.74 -12.31 13.18
N SER A 414 3.52 -13.57 12.82
CA SER A 414 3.20 -13.96 11.44
C SER A 414 1.88 -13.34 10.99
N ALA A 415 0.83 -13.43 11.82
CA ALA A 415 -0.47 -12.87 11.51
C ALA A 415 -0.43 -11.36 11.26
N LEU A 416 0.23 -10.62 12.14
CA LEU A 416 0.36 -9.16 11.99
C LEU A 416 1.27 -8.79 10.81
N SER A 417 2.36 -9.52 10.59
CA SER A 417 3.25 -9.27 9.44
C SER A 417 2.52 -9.48 8.13
N ASP A 418 1.75 -10.56 8.02
CA ASP A 418 1.03 -10.92 6.82
C ASP A 418 -0.07 -9.92 6.48
N VAL A 419 -0.99 -9.67 7.42
CA VAL A 419 -2.17 -8.82 7.17
C VAL A 419 -1.84 -7.34 7.01
N LEU A 420 -0.80 -6.83 7.70
CA LEU A 420 -0.49 -5.41 7.69
C LEU A 420 0.55 -5.02 6.64
N PHE A 421 1.40 -5.96 6.19
CA PHE A 421 2.56 -5.60 5.35
C PHE A 421 2.76 -6.58 4.19
N THR A 422 3.02 -7.85 4.48
CA THR A 422 3.49 -8.81 3.47
C THR A 422 2.45 -9.07 2.39
N VAL A 423 1.21 -9.42 2.78
CA VAL A 423 0.16 -9.76 1.82
C VAL A 423 -0.26 -8.55 0.97
N PRO A 424 -0.55 -7.36 1.55
CA PRO A 424 -0.85 -6.17 0.74
C PRO A 424 0.26 -5.83 -0.28
N THR A 425 1.52 -6.07 0.10
CA THR A 425 2.68 -5.82 -0.75
C THR A 425 2.78 -6.82 -1.90
N ILE A 426 2.52 -8.12 -1.65
CA ILE A 426 2.46 -9.15 -2.70
C ILE A 426 1.30 -8.86 -3.67
N GLU A 427 0.13 -8.51 -3.14
CA GLU A 427 -1.04 -8.20 -3.97
C GLU A 427 -0.80 -6.96 -4.85
N THR A 428 -0.03 -5.98 -4.35
CA THR A 428 0.42 -4.84 -5.17
C THR A 428 1.28 -5.31 -6.34
N ALA A 429 2.23 -6.22 -6.11
CA ALA A 429 3.05 -6.79 -7.18
C ALA A 429 2.20 -7.57 -8.19
N ARG A 430 1.19 -8.33 -7.73
CA ARG A 430 0.25 -9.06 -8.60
C ARG A 430 -0.60 -8.15 -9.47
N TYR A 431 -1.18 -7.09 -8.91
CA TYR A 431 -1.90 -6.08 -9.70
C TYR A 431 -1.00 -5.40 -10.73
N HIS A 432 0.29 -5.27 -10.43
CA HIS A 432 1.27 -4.65 -11.32
C HIS A 432 1.64 -5.59 -12.48
N SER A 433 1.78 -6.89 -12.20
CA SER A 433 2.23 -7.90 -13.16
C SER A 433 1.10 -8.62 -13.92
N LEU A 434 -0.11 -8.05 -14.02
CA LEU A 434 -1.25 -8.67 -14.72
C LEU A 434 -1.02 -8.84 -16.24
N ASP A 435 -1.02 -10.09 -16.71
CA ASP A 435 -0.70 -10.49 -18.10
C ASP A 435 -1.62 -9.93 -19.18
N GLU A 436 -2.87 -9.58 -18.83
CA GLU A 436 -3.88 -9.10 -19.80
C GLU A 436 -3.55 -7.73 -20.40
N THR A 437 -2.54 -7.04 -19.87
CA THR A 437 -2.05 -5.76 -20.41
C THR A 437 -0.71 -5.99 -21.11
N LYS A 438 -0.52 -5.49 -22.34
CA LYS A 438 0.80 -5.51 -23.02
C LYS A 438 1.85 -4.93 -22.06
N HIS A 439 2.67 -5.79 -21.44
CA HIS A 439 3.62 -5.40 -20.41
C HIS A 439 4.71 -4.50 -20.99
N ILE A 440 4.73 -3.23 -20.60
CA ILE A 440 5.82 -2.29 -20.92
C ILE A 440 6.79 -2.17 -19.74
N SER A 441 6.34 -2.44 -18.51
CA SER A 441 7.12 -2.30 -17.28
C SER A 441 7.52 -3.64 -16.69
N ASN A 442 8.62 -3.63 -15.93
CA ASN A 442 9.13 -4.80 -15.24
C ASN A 442 8.64 -4.83 -13.79
N THR A 443 8.42 -6.03 -13.27
CA THR A 443 8.14 -6.24 -11.84
C THR A 443 9.17 -7.19 -11.26
N PHE A 444 9.79 -6.84 -10.15
CA PHE A 444 10.71 -7.71 -9.42
C PHE A 444 10.38 -7.73 -7.93
N MET A 445 10.64 -8.85 -7.28
CA MET A 445 10.39 -9.02 -5.85
C MET A 445 11.61 -9.62 -5.16
N PHE A 446 11.92 -9.14 -3.94
CA PHE A 446 12.87 -9.78 -3.04
C PHE A 446 12.34 -9.85 -1.59
N VAL A 447 12.84 -10.84 -0.86
CA VAL A 447 12.69 -10.96 0.59
C VAL A 447 14.07 -10.77 1.20
N PHE A 448 14.26 -9.71 1.98
CA PHE A 448 15.48 -9.51 2.75
C PHE A 448 15.41 -10.43 3.97
N ALA A 449 16.12 -11.55 3.94
CA ALA A 449 16.12 -12.56 5.01
C ALA A 449 17.43 -12.58 5.82
N HIS A 450 18.39 -11.73 5.46
CA HIS A 450 19.66 -11.59 6.17
C HIS A 450 19.48 -11.07 7.61
N GLU A 451 20.12 -11.72 8.57
CA GLU A 451 20.05 -11.37 9.99
C GLU A 451 21.16 -10.38 10.37
N THR A 452 20.78 -9.16 10.76
CA THR A 452 21.74 -8.14 11.23
C THR A 452 22.19 -8.45 12.66
N LYS A 453 23.23 -9.30 12.81
CA LYS A 453 23.64 -9.89 14.10
C LYS A 453 23.88 -8.88 15.22
N HIS A 454 24.46 -7.70 14.93
CA HIS A 454 24.75 -6.73 16.00
C HIS A 454 23.51 -5.98 16.48
N LEU A 455 22.57 -5.62 15.59
CA LEU A 455 21.29 -5.03 16.02
C LEU A 455 20.48 -6.03 16.86
N MET A 456 20.74 -7.32 16.71
CA MET A 456 20.14 -8.40 17.49
C MET A 456 20.85 -8.71 18.81
N ASN A 457 22.10 -8.26 19.05
CA ASN A 457 22.78 -8.50 20.33
C ASN A 457 22.10 -7.76 21.51
N GLU A 458 21.29 -6.74 21.24
CA GLU A 458 20.40 -6.11 22.22
C GLU A 458 19.13 -6.92 22.48
N VAL A 459 18.92 -8.01 21.74
CA VAL A 459 17.80 -8.95 21.91
C VAL A 459 18.33 -10.30 22.42
N PRO A 460 18.25 -10.56 23.74
CA PRO A 460 18.50 -11.90 24.27
C PRO A 460 17.60 -12.91 23.56
N ASN A 461 18.20 -13.88 22.86
CA ASN A 461 17.61 -15.12 22.30
C ASN A 461 16.07 -15.19 22.27
N SER A 462 15.42 -14.27 21.55
CA SER A 462 13.98 -14.37 21.28
C SER A 462 13.72 -15.63 20.43
N GLY A 463 14.71 -16.09 19.68
CA GLY A 463 14.59 -17.19 18.73
C GLY A 463 13.84 -16.80 17.46
N ILE A 464 13.56 -15.50 17.28
CA ILE A 464 13.03 -14.95 16.03
C ILE A 464 14.18 -14.92 15.02
N ARG A 465 13.91 -15.39 13.81
CA ARG A 465 14.88 -15.51 12.71
C ARG A 465 14.51 -14.58 11.57
N GLY A 466 15.49 -14.27 10.74
CA GLY A 466 15.37 -13.36 9.61
C GLY A 466 15.42 -11.88 10.01
N SER A 467 15.20 -11.02 9.02
CA SER A 467 15.31 -9.57 9.20
C SER A 467 14.07 -8.95 9.84
N LEU A 468 14.26 -7.72 10.32
CA LEU A 468 13.24 -6.90 10.97
C LEU A 468 12.93 -5.68 10.07
N SER A 469 11.81 -5.01 10.32
CA SER A 469 11.43 -3.88 9.46
C SER A 469 12.51 -2.80 9.46
N GLY A 470 12.81 -2.28 8.26
CA GLY A 470 13.84 -1.25 8.06
C GLY A 470 15.28 -1.76 8.02
N ASP A 471 15.55 -3.05 8.30
CA ASP A 471 16.90 -3.61 8.28
C ASP A 471 17.58 -3.48 6.91
N HIS A 472 16.82 -3.51 5.81
CA HIS A 472 17.37 -3.37 4.46
C HIS A 472 17.86 -1.95 4.15
N ILE A 473 17.34 -0.92 4.82
CA ILE A 473 17.66 0.49 4.55
C ILE A 473 19.14 0.81 4.74
N PRO A 474 19.80 0.45 5.87
CA PRO A 474 21.22 0.72 6.01
C PRO A 474 22.09 -0.02 4.99
N TYR A 475 21.68 -1.20 4.54
CA TYR A 475 22.39 -1.99 3.52
C TYR A 475 22.29 -1.34 2.15
N ILE A 476 21.12 -0.82 1.78
CA ILE A 476 20.89 -0.06 0.54
C ILE A 476 21.72 1.23 0.54
N LEU A 477 21.86 1.90 1.68
CA LEU A 477 22.62 3.16 1.79
C LEU A 477 24.13 2.97 2.01
N GLY A 478 24.62 1.73 2.12
CA GLY A 478 26.04 1.45 2.25
C GLY A 478 26.62 1.71 3.64
N TYR A 479 25.79 1.82 4.69
CA TYR A 479 26.28 2.02 6.06
C TYR A 479 27.22 0.91 6.55
N PRO A 480 26.98 -0.39 6.25
CA PRO A 480 27.90 -1.46 6.65
C PRO A 480 29.34 -1.27 6.18
N LEU A 481 29.55 -0.61 5.04
CA LEU A 481 30.88 -0.39 4.46
C LEU A 481 31.66 0.74 5.15
N ASN A 482 30.97 1.66 5.82
CA ASN A 482 31.63 2.73 6.54
C ASN A 482 32.09 2.21 7.91
N THR A 483 33.40 2.05 8.09
CA THR A 483 34.00 1.58 9.35
C THR A 483 33.98 2.66 10.44
N GLY A 484 33.73 3.91 10.08
CA GLY A 484 33.52 5.00 11.02
C GLY A 484 32.31 4.72 11.91
N LYS A 485 32.40 5.09 13.19
CA LYS A 485 31.26 5.02 14.12
C LYS A 485 30.20 6.02 13.66
N ASN A 486 29.20 5.54 12.90
CA ASN A 486 27.98 6.29 12.66
C ASN A 486 27.07 6.13 13.90
N ALA A 487 26.58 7.25 14.42
CA ALA A 487 25.76 7.24 15.64
C ALA A 487 24.41 6.51 15.48
N LEU A 488 23.90 6.38 14.26
CA LEU A 488 22.62 5.77 13.98
C LEU A 488 22.74 4.28 13.59
N TYR A 489 23.70 3.92 12.74
CA TYR A 489 23.90 2.55 12.28
C TYR A 489 25.35 2.11 12.50
N TYR A 490 25.58 1.15 13.39
CA TYR A 490 26.91 0.65 13.72
C TYR A 490 26.90 -0.87 13.94
N GLY A 491 28.09 -1.45 14.10
CA GLY A 491 28.20 -2.83 14.55
C GLY A 491 28.17 -3.89 13.45
N PHE A 492 28.15 -3.48 12.18
CA PHE A 492 28.13 -4.39 11.06
C PHE A 492 29.40 -5.23 10.97
N ASN A 493 29.22 -6.53 10.72
CA ASN A 493 30.29 -7.49 10.54
C ASN A 493 30.73 -7.58 9.05
N PRO A 494 31.77 -8.37 8.70
CA PRO A 494 32.19 -8.51 7.31
C PRO A 494 31.13 -9.09 6.37
N GLU A 495 30.26 -9.98 6.85
CA GLU A 495 29.16 -10.54 6.07
C GLU A 495 28.12 -9.47 5.72
N ASP A 496 27.82 -8.56 6.65
CA ASP A 496 26.92 -7.42 6.42
C ASP A 496 27.45 -6.49 5.33
N ARG A 497 28.78 -6.32 5.23
CA ARG A 497 29.43 -5.54 4.17
C ARG A 497 29.23 -6.16 2.80
N GLU A 498 29.37 -7.48 2.69
CA GLU A 498 29.13 -8.20 1.44
C GLU A 498 27.67 -8.07 0.99
N ILE A 499 26.72 -8.28 1.90
CA ILE A 499 25.30 -8.11 1.60
C ILE A 499 24.97 -6.66 1.23
N SER A 500 25.62 -5.68 1.85
CA SER A 500 25.43 -4.26 1.50
C SER A 500 25.93 -3.95 0.10
N ARG A 501 27.08 -4.48 -0.34
CA ARG A 501 27.55 -4.33 -1.73
C ARG A 501 26.55 -4.91 -2.73
N VAL A 502 26.00 -6.09 -2.43
CA VAL A 502 24.97 -6.74 -3.25
C VAL A 502 23.70 -5.88 -3.34
N MET A 503 23.21 -5.38 -2.20
CA MET A 503 22.02 -4.51 -2.17
C MET A 503 22.23 -3.22 -2.95
N MET A 504 23.36 -2.53 -2.75
CA MET A 504 23.69 -1.32 -3.50
C MET A 504 23.81 -1.59 -5.01
N HIS A 505 24.41 -2.72 -5.40
CA HIS A 505 24.52 -3.12 -6.79
C HIS A 505 23.16 -3.29 -7.46
N TYR A 506 22.30 -4.15 -6.89
CA TYR A 506 20.98 -4.42 -7.46
C TYR A 506 20.07 -3.20 -7.47
N VAL A 507 20.07 -2.39 -6.40
CA VAL A 507 19.29 -1.14 -6.36
C VAL A 507 19.80 -0.15 -7.40
N SER A 508 21.13 0.02 -7.54
CA SER A 508 21.70 0.96 -8.53
C SER A 508 21.38 0.53 -9.96
N ASN A 509 21.44 -0.76 -10.25
CA ASN A 509 21.07 -1.32 -11.54
C ASN A 509 19.58 -1.12 -11.85
N PHE A 510 18.71 -1.40 -10.89
CA PHE A 510 17.28 -1.15 -11.06
C PHE A 510 17.00 0.35 -11.30
N VAL A 511 17.68 1.24 -10.59
CA VAL A 511 17.56 2.69 -10.81
C VAL A 511 18.01 3.08 -12.23
N LYS A 512 19.04 2.43 -12.78
CA LYS A 512 19.52 2.65 -14.15
C LYS A 512 18.55 2.14 -15.21
N SER A 513 18.08 0.89 -15.08
CA SER A 513 17.47 0.16 -16.20
C SER A 513 16.04 -0.33 -15.95
N GLY A 514 15.62 -0.50 -14.69
CA GLY A 514 14.37 -1.20 -14.33
C GLY A 514 14.53 -2.71 -14.16
N ASP A 515 15.76 -3.22 -14.33
CA ASP A 515 16.13 -4.62 -14.13
C ASP A 515 17.30 -4.66 -13.13
N PRO A 516 17.16 -5.28 -11.95
CA PRO A 516 18.22 -5.33 -10.94
C PRO A 516 19.51 -5.97 -11.48
N SER A 517 19.43 -6.85 -12.47
CA SER A 517 20.59 -7.55 -13.03
C SER A 517 21.27 -6.79 -14.18
N LYS A 518 20.77 -5.60 -14.56
CA LYS A 518 21.28 -4.80 -15.70
C LYS A 518 21.44 -3.33 -15.33
N PRO A 519 22.37 -2.59 -15.98
CA PRO A 519 23.20 -3.00 -17.11
C PRO A 519 24.54 -3.62 -16.71
N ILE A 520 24.94 -3.49 -15.45
CA ILE A 520 26.26 -3.91 -14.98
C ILE A 520 26.14 -5.28 -14.31
N PRO A 521 26.90 -6.30 -14.71
CA PRO A 521 26.93 -7.57 -13.99
C PRO A 521 27.58 -7.40 -12.61
N LEU A 522 27.14 -8.20 -11.64
CA LEU A 522 27.72 -8.19 -10.29
C LEU A 522 29.18 -8.69 -10.33
N SER A 523 30.10 -7.96 -9.68
CA SER A 523 31.49 -8.41 -9.52
C SER A 523 31.55 -9.70 -8.70
N THR A 524 32.36 -10.67 -9.13
CA THR A 524 32.49 -12.00 -8.51
C THR A 524 33.73 -12.14 -7.62
N GLU A 525 34.26 -11.04 -7.08
CA GLU A 525 35.46 -11.03 -6.23
C GLU A 525 35.31 -11.81 -4.92
N THR A 526 34.09 -11.93 -4.39
CA THR A 526 33.82 -12.64 -3.13
C THR A 526 32.89 -13.82 -3.35
N LYS A 527 33.03 -14.87 -2.53
CA LYS A 527 32.17 -16.07 -2.59
C LYS A 527 30.68 -15.76 -2.42
N VAL A 528 30.36 -14.69 -1.68
CA VAL A 528 28.96 -14.24 -1.53
C VAL A 528 28.49 -13.66 -2.85
N ALA A 529 29.26 -12.74 -3.44
CA ALA A 529 28.92 -12.11 -4.71
C ALA A 529 28.85 -13.11 -5.87
N GLU A 530 29.75 -14.10 -5.92
CA GLU A 530 29.71 -15.22 -6.87
C GLU A 530 28.38 -15.98 -6.81
N ARG A 531 27.88 -16.29 -5.60
CA ARG A 531 26.57 -16.97 -5.45
C ARG A 531 25.42 -16.13 -5.97
N PHE A 532 25.43 -14.82 -5.72
CA PHE A 532 24.43 -13.90 -6.26
C PHE A 532 24.52 -13.78 -7.77
N TYR A 533 25.73 -13.68 -8.34
CA TYR A 533 25.96 -13.66 -9.78
C TYR A 533 25.43 -14.93 -10.46
N SER A 534 25.64 -16.10 -9.85
CA SER A 534 25.12 -17.38 -10.35
C SER A 534 23.61 -17.59 -10.11
N THR A 535 22.94 -16.68 -9.40
CA THR A 535 21.50 -16.77 -9.09
C THR A 535 20.73 -15.83 -10.00
N ALA A 536 20.09 -16.38 -11.04
CA ALA A 536 19.25 -15.59 -11.95
C ALA A 536 18.07 -14.97 -11.20
N TRP A 537 17.88 -13.65 -11.26
CA TRP A 537 16.73 -12.97 -10.66
C TRP A 537 15.63 -12.75 -11.72
N PRO A 538 14.64 -13.65 -11.84
CA PRO A 538 13.52 -13.48 -12.77
C PRO A 538 12.58 -12.35 -12.33
N GLN A 539 11.79 -11.85 -13.28
CA GLN A 539 10.66 -10.97 -12.97
C GLN A 539 9.62 -11.70 -12.12
N PHE A 540 8.84 -10.94 -11.37
CA PHE A 540 7.65 -11.41 -10.67
C PHE A 540 6.45 -11.33 -11.62
N ASN A 541 5.97 -12.47 -12.10
CA ASN A 541 4.73 -12.58 -12.90
C ASN A 541 4.23 -14.02 -12.94
N GLN A 542 3.10 -14.27 -13.60
CA GLN A 542 2.54 -15.62 -13.70
C GLN A 542 3.46 -16.58 -14.48
N ALA A 543 4.08 -16.13 -15.57
CA ALA A 543 4.98 -16.96 -16.39
C ALA A 543 6.19 -17.51 -15.62
N THR A 544 6.71 -16.73 -14.66
CA THR A 544 7.80 -17.12 -13.76
C THR A 544 7.33 -17.77 -12.47
N ARG A 545 6.00 -17.93 -12.29
CA ARG A 545 5.35 -18.45 -11.08
C ARG A 545 5.62 -17.56 -9.85
N GLU A 546 5.51 -16.25 -10.01
CA GLU A 546 5.67 -15.25 -8.95
C GLU A 546 7.02 -15.39 -8.23
N ALA A 547 8.07 -15.51 -9.02
CA ALA A 547 9.41 -15.72 -8.51
C ALA A 547 9.92 -14.49 -7.74
N TYR A 548 10.68 -14.74 -6.68
CA TYR A 548 11.33 -13.73 -5.85
C TYR A 548 12.73 -14.17 -5.43
N LEU A 549 13.62 -13.20 -5.19
CA LEU A 549 14.94 -13.45 -4.64
C LEU A 549 14.92 -13.37 -3.11
N GLU A 550 15.28 -14.45 -2.43
CA GLU A 550 15.53 -14.43 -0.99
C GLU A 550 17.00 -14.06 -0.74
N ILE A 551 17.21 -12.90 -0.11
CA ILE A 551 18.53 -12.32 0.13
C ILE A 551 19.04 -12.77 1.50
N THR A 552 20.05 -13.63 1.45
CA THR A 552 20.89 -14.06 2.58
C THR A 552 22.33 -14.19 2.09
N ASN A 553 23.26 -14.71 2.90
CA ASN A 553 24.59 -15.10 2.43
C ASN A 553 24.60 -16.30 1.44
N ARG A 554 23.44 -16.93 1.22
CA ARG A 554 23.18 -18.01 0.27
C ARG A 554 21.86 -17.68 -0.46
N PRO A 555 21.89 -16.79 -1.46
CA PRO A 555 20.69 -16.39 -2.16
C PRO A 555 19.96 -17.58 -2.78
N LEU A 556 18.62 -17.51 -2.76
CA LEU A 556 17.77 -18.51 -3.37
C LEU A 556 16.65 -17.81 -4.13
N VAL A 557 16.32 -18.34 -5.31
CA VAL A 557 15.10 -17.97 -6.03
C VAL A 557 14.03 -18.95 -5.65
N LYS A 558 12.91 -18.44 -5.16
CA LYS A 558 11.74 -19.20 -4.76
C LYS A 558 10.51 -18.59 -5.39
N ASN A 559 9.39 -19.29 -5.27
CA ASN A 559 8.12 -18.91 -5.90
C ASN A 559 7.04 -18.80 -4.83
N TYR A 560 5.98 -18.04 -5.12
CA TYR A 560 4.75 -18.04 -4.31
C TYR A 560 5.00 -17.74 -2.81
N TYR A 561 5.75 -16.68 -2.51
CA TYR A 561 6.03 -16.27 -1.12
C TYR A 561 4.72 -16.08 -0.35
N ARG A 562 4.55 -16.77 0.78
CA ARG A 562 3.36 -16.68 1.66
C ARG A 562 2.02 -16.92 0.95
N ASN A 563 1.99 -17.65 -0.18
CA ASN A 563 0.80 -17.73 -1.04
C ASN A 563 -0.46 -18.29 -0.35
N ALA A 564 -0.31 -19.22 0.60
CA ALA A 564 -1.43 -19.68 1.42
C ALA A 564 -2.07 -18.54 2.23
N GLN A 565 -1.24 -17.71 2.86
CA GLN A 565 -1.69 -16.55 3.64
C GLN A 565 -2.28 -15.46 2.74
N VAL A 566 -1.77 -15.32 1.51
CA VAL A 566 -2.41 -14.44 0.53
C VAL A 566 -3.81 -14.92 0.18
N GLY A 567 -3.98 -16.22 -0.12
CA GLY A 567 -5.30 -16.82 -0.34
C GLY A 567 -6.25 -16.68 0.85
N PHE A 568 -5.71 -16.77 2.08
CA PHE A 568 -6.48 -16.54 3.30
C PHE A 568 -6.97 -15.09 3.40
N TRP A 569 -6.07 -14.10 3.30
CA TRP A 569 -6.40 -12.69 3.55
C TRP A 569 -7.06 -11.95 2.40
N TYR A 570 -6.84 -12.37 1.14
CA TYR A 570 -7.42 -11.74 -0.06
C TYR A 570 -8.47 -12.60 -0.78
N GLY A 571 -8.59 -13.89 -0.43
CA GLY A 571 -9.65 -14.77 -0.91
C GLY A 571 -10.71 -15.03 0.16
N PHE A 572 -10.35 -15.83 1.17
CA PHE A 572 -11.30 -16.35 2.15
C PHE A 572 -11.90 -15.27 3.07
N ILE A 573 -11.06 -14.42 3.69
CA ILE A 573 -11.53 -13.40 4.63
C ILE A 573 -12.45 -12.36 3.94
N PRO A 574 -12.13 -11.81 2.76
CA PRO A 574 -13.04 -10.89 2.06
C PRO A 574 -14.36 -11.56 1.67
N GLN A 575 -14.34 -12.84 1.26
CA GLN A 575 -15.56 -13.60 1.00
C GLN A 575 -16.43 -13.71 2.26
N LEU A 576 -15.85 -14.06 3.42
CA LEU A 576 -16.57 -14.05 4.70
C LEU A 576 -17.09 -12.65 5.07
N HIS A 577 -16.31 -11.59 4.86
CA HIS A 577 -16.72 -10.23 5.26
C HIS A 577 -17.84 -9.68 4.36
N SER A 578 -17.77 -9.95 3.06
CA SER A 578 -18.71 -9.40 2.06
C SER A 578 -20.13 -9.97 2.15
N THR A 579 -20.31 -11.23 2.59
CA THR A 579 -21.66 -11.83 2.75
C THR A 579 -22.51 -11.04 3.74
N GLY A 580 -21.90 -10.47 4.78
CA GLY A 580 -22.61 -9.68 5.78
C GLY A 580 -23.11 -8.31 5.27
N LYS A 581 -22.59 -7.80 4.15
CA LYS A 581 -23.10 -6.57 3.53
C LYS A 581 -24.45 -6.76 2.86
N ASN A 582 -24.71 -7.97 2.35
CA ASN A 582 -25.95 -8.28 1.64
C ASN A 582 -27.10 -8.57 2.61
N ASP A 583 -26.79 -8.96 3.84
CA ASP A 583 -27.76 -9.35 4.86
C ASP A 583 -28.23 -8.16 5.72
N LEU A 584 -28.87 -7.18 5.09
CA LEU A 584 -29.40 -5.97 5.77
C LEU A 584 -30.43 -6.29 6.88
N LEU A 585 -30.94 -7.52 6.93
CA LEU A 585 -31.90 -8.01 7.92
C LEU A 585 -31.26 -8.52 9.21
N ILE A 586 -29.95 -8.78 9.23
CA ILE A 586 -29.26 -9.31 10.41
C ILE A 586 -28.96 -8.15 11.37
N PRO A 587 -29.44 -8.18 12.64
CA PRO A 587 -29.11 -7.15 13.61
C PRO A 587 -27.59 -6.99 13.74
N GLU A 588 -27.11 -5.75 13.78
CA GLU A 588 -25.67 -5.43 13.80
C GLU A 588 -24.92 -6.14 14.95
N GLU A 589 -25.62 -6.39 16.07
CA GLU A 589 -25.12 -7.12 17.24
C GLU A 589 -24.61 -8.54 16.93
N HIS A 590 -25.14 -9.21 15.90
CA HIS A 590 -24.65 -10.52 15.48
C HIS A 590 -23.20 -10.47 15.02
N ASN A 591 -22.77 -9.32 14.47
CA ASN A 591 -21.40 -9.08 14.02
C ASN A 591 -20.44 -8.68 15.17
N PHE A 592 -20.94 -8.56 16.40
CA PHE A 592 -20.10 -8.20 17.55
C PHE A 592 -19.34 -9.40 18.08
N LEU A 593 -18.05 -9.20 18.37
CA LEU A 593 -17.29 -10.15 19.19
C LEU A 593 -17.93 -10.30 20.58
N PRO A 594 -17.91 -11.50 21.21
CA PRO A 594 -18.30 -11.66 22.61
C PRO A 594 -17.55 -10.67 23.51
N ASN A 595 -18.19 -10.13 24.54
CA ASN A 595 -17.64 -9.06 25.40
C ASN A 595 -17.17 -7.83 24.60
N HIS A 596 -17.94 -7.45 23.58
CA HIS A 596 -17.61 -6.41 22.60
C HIS A 596 -17.19 -5.07 23.20
N PHE A 597 -17.89 -4.64 24.25
CA PHE A 597 -17.70 -3.33 24.89
C PHE A 597 -16.71 -3.38 26.07
N LYS A 598 -16.22 -4.58 26.42
CA LYS A 598 -15.32 -4.79 27.56
C LYS A 598 -13.88 -4.50 27.13
N LYS A 599 -13.38 -3.30 27.43
CA LYS A 599 -12.10 -2.75 26.94
C LYS A 599 -10.89 -3.65 27.26
N GLU A 600 -10.89 -4.27 28.42
CA GLU A 600 -9.85 -5.18 28.90
C GLU A 600 -9.72 -6.47 28.08
N THR A 601 -10.70 -6.78 27.21
CA THR A 601 -10.62 -7.90 26.26
C THR A 601 -9.90 -7.58 24.96
N PHE A 602 -9.36 -6.36 24.85
CA PHE A 602 -8.57 -5.89 23.71
C PHE A 602 -7.15 -5.56 24.16
N PHE A 603 -6.23 -5.61 23.21
CA PHE A 603 -4.82 -5.33 23.41
C PHE A 603 -4.53 -3.82 23.40
N GLY A 604 -5.34 -3.04 22.68
CA GLY A 604 -5.17 -1.60 22.57
C GLY A 604 -6.45 -0.87 22.20
N VAL A 605 -6.28 0.31 21.59
CA VAL A 605 -7.39 1.20 21.21
C VAL A 605 -8.21 0.56 20.10
N VAL A 606 -9.51 0.45 20.33
CA VAL A 606 -10.47 0.00 19.32
C VAL A 606 -11.19 1.19 18.70
N ARG A 607 -11.52 1.09 17.41
CA ARG A 607 -12.34 2.10 16.71
C ARG A 607 -13.67 2.30 17.47
N PRO A 608 -14.15 3.56 17.61
CA PRO A 608 -15.49 3.83 18.08
C PRO A 608 -16.53 3.09 17.24
N TYR A 609 -17.61 2.66 17.89
CA TYR A 609 -18.75 2.12 17.15
C TYR A 609 -19.54 3.28 16.52
N ALA A 610 -19.58 3.33 15.20
CA ALA A 610 -20.45 4.22 14.45
C ALA A 610 -20.92 3.50 13.19
N SER A 611 -22.23 3.54 12.91
CA SER A 611 -22.88 2.88 11.77
C SER A 611 -22.46 3.43 10.40
N TYR A 612 -21.81 4.60 10.36
CA TYR A 612 -21.43 5.31 9.13
C TYR A 612 -19.92 5.31 8.85
N ALA A 613 -19.15 4.47 9.54
CA ALA A 613 -17.72 4.70 9.66
C ALA A 613 -16.85 4.45 8.41
N ASN A 614 -17.33 3.89 7.30
CA ASN A 614 -16.38 3.39 6.27
C ASN A 614 -16.79 3.48 4.79
N ASP A 615 -17.93 4.06 4.41
CA ASP A 615 -18.01 4.49 3.01
C ASP A 615 -17.18 5.77 2.88
N PRO A 616 -16.11 5.77 2.06
CA PRO A 616 -15.40 7.00 1.80
C PRO A 616 -16.43 8.00 1.29
N PHE A 617 -16.40 9.22 1.83
CA PHE A 617 -17.15 10.34 1.27
C PHE A 617 -16.99 10.28 -0.25
N PRO A 618 -18.09 10.27 -1.02
CA PRO A 618 -18.00 10.11 -2.46
C PRO A 618 -17.02 11.18 -2.97
N PRO A 619 -15.97 10.80 -3.71
CA PRO A 619 -15.13 11.80 -4.34
C PRO A 619 -16.04 12.69 -5.21
N PRO A 620 -15.70 13.97 -5.42
CA PRO A 620 -16.35 14.74 -6.46
C PRO A 620 -16.35 13.92 -7.76
N PRO A 621 -17.43 13.94 -8.56
CA PRO A 621 -17.50 13.15 -9.77
C PRO A 621 -16.26 13.44 -10.64
N PRO A 622 -15.56 12.40 -11.15
CA PRO A 622 -14.40 12.60 -12.00
C PRO A 622 -14.81 13.42 -13.23
N PRO A 623 -13.91 14.24 -13.79
CA PRO A 623 -14.16 14.82 -15.11
C PRO A 623 -14.43 13.68 -16.11
N PRO A 624 -15.37 13.85 -17.04
CA PRO A 624 -15.70 12.82 -18.03
C PRO A 624 -14.42 12.39 -18.75
N THR A 625 -14.17 11.10 -18.79
CA THR A 625 -13.04 10.52 -19.51
C THR A 625 -13.14 10.97 -20.98
N PRO A 626 -12.10 11.61 -21.56
CA PRO A 626 -12.12 11.93 -22.97
C PRO A 626 -12.27 10.65 -23.77
N ILE A 627 -13.24 10.61 -24.69
CA ILE A 627 -13.45 9.48 -25.60
C ILE A 627 -12.16 9.32 -26.43
N PRO A 628 -11.53 8.14 -26.48
CA PRO A 628 -10.34 7.91 -27.29
C PRO A 628 -10.59 8.31 -28.75
N GLU A 629 -9.64 8.94 -29.44
CA GLU A 629 -9.83 9.42 -30.83
C GLU A 629 -10.24 8.29 -31.79
N SER A 630 -9.75 7.06 -31.58
CA SER A 630 -10.17 5.88 -32.34
C SER A 630 -11.66 5.58 -32.14
N LEU A 631 -12.16 5.72 -30.91
CA LEU A 631 -13.57 5.59 -30.57
C LEU A 631 -14.38 6.82 -31.00
N GLN A 632 -13.81 8.02 -31.09
CA GLN A 632 -14.50 9.17 -31.71
C GLN A 632 -14.80 8.89 -33.18
N LYS A 633 -13.81 8.40 -33.94
CA LYS A 633 -14.02 8.00 -35.34
C LYS A 633 -15.03 6.86 -35.46
N LEU A 634 -14.91 5.86 -34.59
CA LEU A 634 -15.84 4.72 -34.57
C LEU A 634 -17.25 5.16 -34.16
N THR A 635 -17.43 6.09 -33.22
CA THR A 635 -18.75 6.57 -32.79
C THR A 635 -19.43 7.39 -33.88
N THR A 636 -18.70 8.14 -34.70
CA THR A 636 -19.32 8.77 -35.90
C THR A 636 -19.82 7.75 -36.92
N LEU A 637 -19.07 6.65 -37.16
CA LEU A 637 -19.48 5.59 -38.10
C LEU A 637 -20.57 4.68 -37.51
N LEU A 638 -20.44 4.28 -36.25
CA LEU A 638 -21.41 3.46 -35.53
C LEU A 638 -22.67 4.24 -35.19
N ALA A 639 -22.65 5.56 -35.02
CA ALA A 639 -23.89 6.33 -34.85
C ALA A 639 -24.76 6.22 -36.12
N ALA A 640 -24.15 6.22 -37.30
CA ALA A 640 -24.88 6.02 -38.56
C ALA A 640 -25.42 4.58 -38.69
N GLN A 641 -24.63 3.56 -38.35
CA GLN A 641 -25.06 2.15 -38.43
C GLN A 641 -26.01 1.72 -37.30
N ASN A 642 -25.83 2.20 -36.08
CA ASN A 642 -26.72 1.90 -34.97
C ASN A 642 -28.08 2.56 -35.16
N SER A 643 -28.16 3.70 -35.86
CA SER A 643 -29.45 4.29 -36.21
C SER A 643 -30.26 3.38 -37.14
N THR A 644 -29.62 2.65 -38.07
CA THR A 644 -30.32 1.70 -38.95
C THR A 644 -30.63 0.39 -38.23
N ILE A 645 -29.70 -0.16 -37.44
CA ILE A 645 -29.93 -1.39 -36.66
C ILE A 645 -31.04 -1.18 -35.63
N LEU A 646 -31.01 -0.08 -34.87
CA LEU A 646 -32.04 0.22 -33.88
C LEU A 646 -33.41 0.40 -34.56
N SER A 647 -33.46 1.06 -35.72
CA SER A 647 -34.70 1.18 -36.51
C SER A 647 -35.23 -0.18 -36.95
N VAL A 648 -34.36 -1.11 -37.37
CA VAL A 648 -34.77 -2.47 -37.77
C VAL A 648 -35.22 -3.28 -36.56
N THR A 649 -34.50 -3.23 -35.44
CA THR A 649 -34.87 -3.96 -34.21
C THR A 649 -36.21 -3.47 -33.66
N VAL A 650 -36.43 -2.15 -33.63
CA VAL A 650 -37.72 -1.58 -33.22
C VAL A 650 -38.83 -2.00 -34.18
N ALA A 651 -38.59 -1.98 -35.50
CA ALA A 651 -39.59 -2.42 -36.48
C ALA A 651 -39.96 -3.91 -36.32
N VAL A 652 -38.98 -4.79 -36.11
CA VAL A 652 -39.20 -6.22 -35.86
C VAL A 652 -39.93 -6.45 -34.53
N GLY A 653 -39.53 -5.74 -33.47
CA GLY A 653 -40.20 -5.80 -32.17
C GLY A 653 -41.66 -5.36 -32.23
N CYS A 654 -41.94 -4.25 -32.93
CA CYS A 654 -43.31 -3.77 -33.16
C CYS A 654 -44.12 -4.77 -34.02
N GLY A 655 -43.51 -5.39 -35.02
CA GLY A 655 -44.16 -6.42 -35.85
C GLY A 655 -44.56 -7.66 -35.05
N LEU A 656 -43.68 -8.15 -34.17
CA LEU A 656 -43.97 -9.29 -33.29
C LEU A 656 -45.06 -8.94 -32.25
N LEU A 657 -45.02 -7.72 -31.70
CA LEU A 657 -46.05 -7.26 -30.76
C LEU A 657 -47.42 -7.19 -31.45
N PHE A 658 -47.49 -6.65 -32.67
CA PHE A 658 -48.72 -6.60 -33.47
C PHE A 658 -49.25 -8.00 -33.78
N LEU A 659 -48.37 -8.94 -34.13
CA LEU A 659 -48.76 -10.33 -34.37
C LEU A 659 -49.38 -10.98 -33.11
N ASN A 660 -48.77 -10.75 -31.94
CA ASN A 660 -49.29 -11.25 -30.67
C ASN A 660 -50.65 -10.65 -30.30
N ILE A 661 -50.86 -9.35 -30.58
CA ILE A 661 -52.16 -8.69 -30.39
C ILE A 661 -53.23 -9.31 -31.31
N CYS A 662 -52.91 -9.56 -32.59
CA CYS A 662 -53.82 -10.20 -33.53
C CYS A 662 -54.18 -11.63 -33.12
N ILE A 663 -53.20 -12.42 -32.65
CA ILE A 663 -53.43 -13.77 -32.13
C ILE A 663 -54.31 -13.72 -30.88
N GLY A 664 -54.01 -12.82 -29.93
CA GLY A 664 -54.80 -12.63 -28.72
C GLY A 664 -56.25 -12.22 -29.02
N TYR A 665 -56.45 -11.34 -30.00
CA TYR A 665 -57.78 -10.93 -30.45
C TYR A 665 -58.54 -12.07 -31.14
N GLY A 666 -57.86 -12.89 -31.95
CA GLY A 666 -58.43 -14.09 -32.57
C GLY A 666 -58.89 -15.11 -31.53
N LEU A 667 -58.04 -15.40 -30.54
CA LEU A 667 -58.37 -16.30 -29.43
C LEU A 667 -59.52 -15.76 -28.58
N TYR A 668 -59.54 -14.45 -28.30
CA TYR A 668 -60.63 -13.79 -27.60
C TYR A 668 -61.96 -13.92 -28.36
N ARG A 669 -61.95 -13.69 -29.68
CA ARG A 669 -63.14 -13.89 -30.53
C ARG A 669 -63.62 -15.33 -30.52
N GLN A 670 -62.70 -16.30 -30.55
CA GLN A 670 -63.05 -17.71 -30.50
C GLN A 670 -63.62 -18.11 -29.13
N ALA A 671 -63.06 -17.60 -28.03
CA ALA A 671 -63.59 -17.79 -26.70
C ALA A 671 -64.99 -17.16 -26.54
N MET A 672 -65.21 -15.95 -27.08
CA MET A 672 -66.52 -15.30 -27.13
C MET A 672 -67.53 -16.10 -27.96
N MET A 673 -67.15 -16.60 -29.13
CA MET A 673 -68.01 -17.49 -29.93
C MET A 673 -68.36 -18.77 -29.16
N ASN A 674 -67.39 -19.41 -28.50
CA ASN A 674 -67.64 -20.59 -27.68
C ASN A 674 -68.53 -20.27 -26.47
N PHE A 675 -68.44 -19.07 -25.91
CA PHE A 675 -69.29 -18.63 -24.80
C PHE A 675 -70.73 -18.36 -25.25
N PHE A 676 -70.93 -17.78 -26.44
CA PHE A 676 -72.27 -17.57 -27.00
C PHE A 676 -72.92 -18.87 -27.50
N PHE A 677 -72.14 -19.82 -28.03
CA PHE A 677 -72.67 -21.13 -28.42
C PHE A 677 -72.86 -22.12 -27.27
N SER A 678 -72.36 -21.82 -26.06
CA SER A 678 -72.59 -22.65 -24.87
C SER A 678 -73.80 -22.22 -24.03
N GLN A 679 -74.55 -21.19 -24.48
CA GLN A 679 -75.83 -20.81 -23.89
C GLN A 679 -77.02 -21.30 -24.73
N GLU A 680 -77.14 -22.61 -24.92
CA GLU A 680 -78.44 -23.25 -25.14
C GLU A 680 -78.77 -24.18 -23.95
N PRO A 681 -80.02 -24.18 -23.46
CA PRO A 681 -80.31 -24.53 -22.08
C PRO A 681 -80.64 -26.01 -21.92
N LEU A 682 -79.78 -26.76 -21.24
CA LEU A 682 -80.13 -28.08 -20.70
C LEU A 682 -80.99 -27.92 -19.43
N LEU A 683 -82.24 -27.51 -19.65
CA LEU A 683 -83.34 -27.64 -18.71
C LEU A 683 -83.86 -29.09 -18.77
N SER A 684 -83.10 -30.06 -18.26
CA SER A 684 -83.65 -31.35 -17.78
C SER A 684 -82.55 -32.24 -17.20
N SER A 685 -82.43 -32.22 -15.88
CA SER A 685 -82.17 -33.38 -15.00
C SER A 685 -81.49 -32.89 -13.73
N ASN A 686 -82.26 -32.14 -12.94
CA ASN A 686 -82.11 -32.15 -11.49
C ASN A 686 -82.70 -33.47 -10.98
N LYS A 687 -81.89 -34.29 -10.29
CA LYS A 687 -82.24 -35.24 -9.19
C LYS A 687 -81.52 -36.59 -9.31
N ALA A 688 -80.26 -36.61 -8.90
CA ALA A 688 -79.54 -37.73 -8.25
C ALA A 688 -78.09 -37.21 -8.13
N LEU A 689 -77.42 -37.11 -6.99
CA LEU A 689 -77.39 -37.97 -5.83
C LEU A 689 -76.71 -37.13 -4.72
N ILE A 690 -77.49 -36.43 -3.90
CA ILE A 690 -76.99 -35.81 -2.67
C ILE A 690 -77.02 -36.92 -1.61
N GLY A 691 -75.88 -37.51 -1.30
CA GLY A 691 -75.80 -38.57 -0.30
C GLY A 691 -74.38 -38.85 0.18
N SER A 692 -74.18 -38.61 1.48
CA SER A 692 -73.05 -39.06 2.33
C SER A 692 -71.80 -38.17 2.42
N LEU A 693 -71.98 -37.00 3.04
CA LEU A 693 -70.96 -36.36 3.87
C LEU A 693 -70.85 -37.11 5.21
N ARG A 694 -69.69 -37.66 5.55
CA ARG A 694 -69.29 -37.93 6.94
C ARG A 694 -67.84 -37.47 7.16
N PRO A 695 -67.59 -36.51 8.07
CA PRO A 695 -66.26 -36.05 8.41
C PRO A 695 -65.67 -36.89 9.55
N GLY A 696 -64.60 -37.63 9.27
CA GLY A 696 -63.79 -38.32 10.27
C GLY A 696 -62.65 -37.43 10.75
N ILE A 697 -62.80 -36.85 11.94
CA ILE A 697 -61.78 -36.08 12.64
C ILE A 697 -60.94 -37.06 13.49
N SER A 698 -59.62 -37.15 13.25
CA SER A 698 -58.63 -37.18 14.33
C SER A 698 -57.20 -36.96 13.77
N PRO A 699 -56.44 -35.99 14.31
CA PRO A 699 -55.05 -35.75 13.94
C PRO A 699 -54.11 -36.50 14.89
N THR A 700 -53.30 -37.42 14.37
CA THR A 700 -52.17 -38.00 15.10
C THR A 700 -50.88 -37.40 14.57
N CYS A 701 -50.20 -36.63 15.43
CA CYS A 701 -48.93 -35.98 15.17
C CYS A 701 -47.78 -36.95 15.50
N PRO A 702 -46.92 -37.36 14.54
CA PRO A 702 -45.77 -38.21 14.84
C PRO A 702 -44.62 -37.35 15.39
N LYS A 703 -44.19 -37.68 16.60
CA LYS A 703 -43.00 -37.10 17.25
C LYS A 703 -41.71 -37.61 16.56
N HIS A 704 -40.85 -36.67 16.19
CA HIS A 704 -39.39 -36.71 16.33
C HIS A 704 -38.64 -37.95 15.81
N GLY A 705 -38.38 -37.98 14.50
CA GLY A 705 -37.27 -38.76 13.93
C GLY A 705 -36.07 -37.85 13.66
N ARG A 706 -35.01 -37.98 14.47
CA ARG A 706 -33.72 -37.28 14.27
C ARG A 706 -33.08 -37.75 12.96
N ALA A 707 -33.04 -36.87 11.95
CA ALA A 707 -32.24 -37.10 10.75
C ALA A 707 -30.76 -36.78 11.07
N ALA A 708 -29.97 -37.82 11.30
CA ALA A 708 -28.52 -37.71 11.35
C ALA A 708 -27.99 -37.55 9.92
N ILE A 709 -27.52 -36.34 9.59
CA ILE A 709 -26.81 -36.05 8.34
C ILE A 709 -25.39 -36.61 8.49
N ALA A 710 -25.17 -37.84 8.00
CA ALA A 710 -23.85 -38.40 7.80
C ALA A 710 -23.26 -37.82 6.50
N ILE A 711 -22.34 -36.86 6.62
CA ILE A 711 -21.54 -36.37 5.50
C ILE A 711 -20.51 -37.47 5.16
N ALA A 712 -20.87 -38.36 4.25
CA ALA A 712 -19.95 -39.33 3.68
C ALA A 712 -18.94 -38.58 2.79
N ARG A 713 -17.68 -38.53 3.25
CA ARG A 713 -16.53 -38.12 2.43
C ARG A 713 -16.32 -39.15 1.31
N GLY A 714 -16.94 -38.91 0.16
CA GLY A 714 -16.65 -39.65 -1.06
C GLY A 714 -15.23 -39.34 -1.54
N ARG A 715 -14.31 -40.31 -1.41
CA ARG A 715 -13.05 -40.31 -2.14
C ARG A 715 -13.37 -40.36 -3.63
N VAL A 716 -13.11 -39.27 -4.34
CA VAL A 716 -13.10 -39.25 -5.80
C VAL A 716 -11.87 -40.05 -6.24
N ASN A 717 -12.10 -41.31 -6.61
CA ASN A 717 -11.12 -42.10 -7.32
C ASN A 717 -10.93 -41.47 -8.70
N SER A 718 -9.67 -41.23 -9.03
CA SER A 718 -9.19 -40.82 -10.35
C SER A 718 -9.73 -41.74 -11.44
N VAL A 719 -10.73 -41.28 -12.20
CA VAL A 719 -11.13 -41.92 -13.46
C VAL A 719 -10.25 -41.34 -14.56
N GLY A 720 -9.61 -42.26 -15.28
CA GLY A 720 -8.54 -41.99 -16.23
C GLY A 720 -8.90 -40.98 -17.32
N SER A 721 -7.85 -40.29 -17.75
CA SER A 721 -7.76 -39.47 -18.95
C SER A 721 -8.28 -40.23 -20.18
N ILE A 722 -9.49 -39.89 -20.62
CA ILE A 722 -9.96 -40.23 -21.96
C ILE A 722 -9.34 -39.19 -22.89
N GLY A 723 -8.40 -39.64 -23.73
CA GLY A 723 -7.77 -38.80 -24.75
C GLY A 723 -8.82 -38.29 -25.73
N MET A 724 -8.93 -36.96 -25.84
CA MET A 724 -9.64 -36.35 -26.96
C MET A 724 -8.73 -36.37 -28.20
N PRO A 725 -9.24 -36.78 -29.37
CA PRO A 725 -8.48 -36.78 -30.60
C PRO A 725 -8.20 -35.34 -31.04
N ASN A 726 -6.94 -35.08 -31.40
CA ASN A 726 -6.50 -33.87 -32.10
C ASN A 726 -7.28 -33.72 -33.41
N VAL A 727 -8.32 -32.89 -33.42
CA VAL A 727 -8.90 -32.36 -34.66
C VAL A 727 -8.15 -31.08 -34.97
N GLY A 728 -7.08 -31.22 -35.75
CA GLY A 728 -6.36 -30.09 -36.32
C GLY A 728 -7.26 -29.39 -37.34
N LEU A 729 -7.75 -28.20 -36.98
CA LEU A 729 -8.30 -27.25 -37.94
C LEU A 729 -7.16 -26.35 -38.38
N THR A 730 -6.67 -26.61 -39.59
CA THR A 730 -5.72 -25.75 -40.30
C THR A 730 -6.41 -24.45 -40.69
N LEU A 731 -5.86 -23.34 -40.21
CA LEU A 731 -6.23 -21.96 -40.55
C LEU A 731 -5.64 -21.60 -41.92
N GLU A 732 -6.17 -22.20 -42.98
CA GLU A 732 -5.98 -21.71 -44.34
C GLU A 732 -7.34 -21.70 -45.04
N GLU A 733 -7.63 -20.61 -45.74
CA GLU A 733 -8.82 -20.36 -46.57
C GLU A 733 -10.11 -19.98 -45.82
N ILE A 734 -10.27 -18.67 -45.56
CA ILE A 734 -11.37 -17.87 -46.11
C ILE A 734 -10.82 -16.44 -46.26
N GLN A 735 -10.32 -16.16 -47.47
CA GLN A 735 -10.30 -14.81 -48.04
C GLN A 735 -11.67 -14.57 -48.66
N VAL A 736 -12.51 -13.74 -48.04
CA VAL A 736 -13.40 -12.74 -48.68
C VAL A 736 -13.61 -11.62 -47.68
#